data_AF-A0AAW7D0D4-F1
#
_entry.id   AF-A0AAW7D0D4-F1
#
_cell.length_a   1.000
_cell.length_b   1.000
_cell.length_c   1.000
_cell.angle_alpha   90.00
_cell.angle_beta   90.00
_cell.angle_gamma   90.00
#
_symmetry.space_group_name_H-M   'P 1'
#
loop_
_entity.id
_entity.type
_entity.pdbx_description
1 polymer ?
#
loop_
_entity_poly.entity_id
_entity_poly.type
_entity_poly.pdbx_seq_one_letter_code
_entity_poly.pdbx_strand_id
1 'polypeptide(L)'
;MYKKLLPIALLFSSAIYSQTAKDTLWVNTYDEVTTKALASSFRLSKPSKKSGLEEITTYNKDTKAIEIKGLGSIDSQKTITYDGKVTYYNADGSINFDMFFEQGNAIKITSTDPFTQEDYTLTYENGYPYDGTMVQLYKNAYFYYVISEGVYVSYIYVNKDNADEKYLFTFDEDNNIIDEQFINAKGEIVYSATYEGGAVQNGTSIVLDYDTFRPSSTSTYVNGVNTESVFYFKSGQIKYKTTATATKTTTVFYDDKGKVLGTYKADLDEYGSESNQEGIYLFYNEYSETPDTPTSQSEYKKGSLVKETIFYDQPTAFVPKSIKFYKGDYYLEKIEYFHADGSKKGELIYNEDGYTPQNGVAYDDDSVTTYKDGILVAKKSFYATGELFEDATELTSTYYNKKGAVIGKLQSKKGTYGYTEPFTGDFITLTNDEIGSKIKYELGQSVYSATYEAYPSYDSKPILREEVFTPLNGTPKRIYYTRQGKKSREELFSKNYYDENILKVTYFDAKGKVTGVFDNIEKEGTQYTFFDNDVIESTSTYSKGELIYKKEYANKNGSYSTEIDPYLASEINYNKEGVFYDMEGNVIAKASYKAGKPYTGTVSIYDGYSTTISSYEKGLKEGVETFKSDYADYVATKTYYKAGQIVKEENYLDNYLQSSKLYKDGELNGPTTFYDEEGEVIATLEYKDGYAHQGTNIAYGYESNAYTTYENGLITYEKTVSTYTGLLLSEEKMLADGSTQKSIYDENEALIYQYGMKDYALHGTCIYYEKGKAKYKSTFDEGRLVEGTVALKSWGDTYSYYDYDESSYFVCTLQKSSMTIQRLAKDTNKVIFELTSKLKKGKMEDNPIFQNKIDSTTLYPSTDSSYAY
;
A
#
# COMPACT_ATOMS: atom_id res chain seq x y z
N MET A 1 44.76 -1.55 -55.59
CA MET A 1 43.28 -1.60 -55.44
C MET A 1 42.80 -2.04 -54.04
N TYR A 2 43.54 -2.90 -53.31
CA TYR A 2 43.12 -3.41 -51.99
C TYR A 2 43.16 -2.43 -50.79
N LYS A 3 43.82 -1.26 -50.89
CA LYS A 3 43.90 -0.27 -49.78
C LYS A 3 42.74 0.73 -49.70
N LYS A 4 41.78 0.70 -50.63
CA LYS A 4 40.58 1.57 -50.61
C LYS A 4 39.28 0.84 -50.23
N LEU A 5 39.31 -0.49 -50.07
CA LEU A 5 38.13 -1.28 -49.72
C LEU A 5 37.94 -1.45 -48.20
N LEU A 6 39.02 -1.41 -47.41
CA LEU A 6 38.95 -1.57 -45.94
C LEU A 6 38.17 -0.44 -45.22
N PRO A 7 38.34 0.85 -45.57
CA PRO A 7 37.56 1.93 -44.93
C PRO A 7 36.08 1.89 -45.33
N ILE A 8 35.79 1.42 -46.55
CA ILE A 8 34.42 1.30 -47.07
C ILE A 8 33.69 0.13 -46.38
N ALA A 9 34.35 -1.02 -46.20
CA ALA A 9 33.79 -2.13 -45.43
C ALA A 9 33.56 -1.77 -43.94
N LEU A 10 34.45 -0.97 -43.34
CA LEU A 10 34.27 -0.44 -41.98
C LEU A 10 33.10 0.56 -41.89
N LEU A 11 32.93 1.44 -42.87
CA LEU A 11 31.79 2.38 -42.95
C LEU A 11 30.44 1.69 -43.18
N PHE A 12 30.39 0.61 -43.96
CA PHE A 12 29.18 -0.20 -44.11
C PHE A 12 28.89 -1.04 -42.86
N SER A 13 29.92 -1.55 -42.16
CA SER A 13 29.71 -2.24 -40.88
C SER A 13 29.23 -1.27 -39.77
N SER A 14 29.76 -0.05 -39.70
CA SER A 14 29.31 0.94 -38.71
C SER A 14 27.89 1.45 -38.97
N ALA A 15 27.45 1.52 -40.23
CA ALA A 15 26.08 1.90 -40.56
C ALA A 15 25.07 0.78 -40.18
N ILE A 16 25.43 -0.49 -40.38
CA ILE A 16 24.60 -1.63 -39.98
C ILE A 16 24.55 -1.79 -38.45
N TYR A 17 25.67 -1.58 -37.74
CA TYR A 17 25.72 -1.54 -36.27
C TYR A 17 25.07 -0.28 -35.66
N SER A 18 25.04 0.84 -36.38
CA SER A 18 24.36 2.06 -35.94
C SER A 18 22.85 2.04 -36.19
N GLN A 19 22.37 1.30 -37.20
CA GLN A 19 20.93 1.08 -37.42
C GLN A 19 20.36 0.06 -36.42
N THR A 20 21.07 -1.04 -36.16
CA THR A 20 20.65 -2.01 -35.13
C THR A 20 20.60 -1.41 -33.71
N ALA A 21 21.43 -0.40 -33.40
CA ALA A 21 21.36 0.32 -32.13
C ALA A 21 20.15 1.27 -31.98
N LYS A 22 19.48 1.66 -33.09
CA LYS A 22 18.30 2.54 -33.09
C LYS A 22 16.97 1.79 -32.98
N ASP A 23 16.96 0.52 -33.38
CA ASP A 23 15.76 -0.33 -33.47
C ASP A 23 15.72 -1.42 -32.37
N THR A 24 16.61 -1.33 -31.36
CA THR A 24 16.61 -2.23 -30.21
C THR A 24 15.84 -1.62 -29.05
N LEU A 25 14.76 -2.27 -28.62
CA LEU A 25 14.01 -1.89 -27.42
C LEU A 25 14.51 -2.74 -26.25
N TRP A 26 15.00 -2.11 -25.18
CA TRP A 26 15.47 -2.79 -23.98
C TRP A 26 14.33 -2.84 -22.95
N VAL A 27 14.07 -4.01 -22.37
CA VAL A 27 12.97 -4.19 -21.41
C VAL A 27 13.42 -4.90 -20.13
N ASN A 28 12.81 -4.56 -19.00
CA ASN A 28 13.02 -5.24 -17.73
C ASN A 28 12.14 -6.50 -17.61
N THR A 29 12.15 -7.15 -16.44
CA THR A 29 11.37 -8.37 -16.16
C THR A 29 9.86 -8.14 -16.14
N TYR A 30 9.42 -6.88 -16.05
CA TYR A 30 8.00 -6.46 -16.10
C TYR A 30 7.59 -5.99 -17.50
N ASP A 31 8.45 -6.20 -18.49
CA ASP A 31 8.26 -5.78 -19.87
C ASP A 31 8.27 -4.27 -20.14
N GLU A 32 8.72 -3.48 -19.17
CA GLU A 32 8.81 -2.02 -19.28
C GLU A 32 10.08 -1.59 -20.00
N VAL A 33 9.98 -0.55 -20.82
CA VAL A 33 11.13 0.01 -21.55
C VAL A 33 12.13 0.60 -20.57
N THR A 34 13.38 0.17 -20.66
CA THR A 34 14.44 0.59 -19.74
C THR A 34 15.78 0.78 -20.45
N THR A 35 16.82 1.09 -19.68
CA THR A 35 18.19 1.17 -20.19
C THR A 35 18.79 -0.23 -20.33
N LYS A 36 19.78 -0.38 -21.21
CA LYS A 36 20.52 -1.64 -21.37
C LYS A 36 21.09 -2.19 -20.05
N ALA A 37 21.47 -1.33 -19.10
CA ALA A 37 22.04 -1.76 -17.83
C ALA A 37 21.01 -2.51 -16.97
N LEU A 38 19.76 -2.02 -16.94
CA LEU A 38 18.67 -2.54 -16.11
C LEU A 38 17.79 -3.58 -16.81
N ALA A 39 17.93 -3.73 -18.13
CA ALA A 39 17.15 -4.68 -18.90
C ALA A 39 17.46 -6.13 -18.52
N SER A 40 16.45 -7.00 -18.61
CA SER A 40 16.59 -8.46 -18.62
C SER A 40 16.55 -9.01 -20.04
N SER A 41 15.88 -8.31 -20.96
CA SER A 41 15.69 -8.73 -22.35
C SER A 41 15.79 -7.55 -23.32
N PHE A 42 15.92 -7.84 -24.62
CA PHE A 42 15.87 -6.84 -25.68
C PHE A 42 15.09 -7.35 -26.89
N ARG A 43 14.45 -6.43 -27.59
CA ARG A 43 13.55 -6.72 -28.71
C ARG A 43 14.10 -6.12 -29.99
N LEU A 44 13.96 -6.85 -31.07
CA LEU A 44 14.23 -6.40 -32.42
C LEU A 44 12.94 -6.50 -33.23
N SER A 45 12.58 -5.43 -33.93
CA SER A 45 11.44 -5.43 -34.85
C SER A 45 11.90 -5.27 -36.30
N LYS A 46 11.16 -5.90 -37.23
CA LYS A 46 11.41 -5.84 -38.68
C LYS A 46 10.08 -5.66 -39.41
N PRO A 47 10.01 -4.80 -40.45
CA PRO A 47 8.80 -4.66 -41.25
C PRO A 47 8.33 -6.00 -41.84
N SER A 48 7.06 -6.33 -41.65
CA SER A 48 6.44 -7.52 -42.26
C SER A 48 5.88 -7.22 -43.66
N LYS A 49 5.62 -8.27 -44.45
CA LYS A 49 4.89 -8.17 -45.72
C LYS A 49 3.38 -7.88 -45.52
N LYS A 50 2.85 -8.09 -44.31
CA LYS A 50 1.48 -7.70 -43.94
C LYS A 50 1.48 -6.22 -43.54
N SER A 51 0.62 -5.43 -44.19
CA SER A 51 0.51 -3.98 -43.97
C SER A 51 0.21 -3.67 -42.50
N GLY A 52 1.05 -2.85 -41.87
CA GLY A 52 0.85 -2.35 -40.50
C GLY A 52 1.41 -3.24 -39.37
N LEU A 53 1.98 -4.41 -39.68
CA LEU A 53 2.59 -5.30 -38.68
C LEU A 53 4.11 -5.42 -38.85
N GLU A 54 4.78 -5.70 -37.75
CA GLU A 54 6.21 -5.96 -37.65
C GLU A 54 6.45 -7.38 -37.11
N GLU A 55 7.50 -8.05 -37.61
CA GLU A 55 8.03 -9.26 -37.00
C GLU A 55 8.88 -8.84 -35.79
N ILE A 56 8.43 -9.19 -34.59
CA ILE A 56 9.06 -8.83 -33.34
C ILE A 56 9.69 -10.08 -32.73
N THR A 57 10.98 -9.99 -32.38
CA THR A 57 11.71 -11.05 -31.69
C THR A 57 12.33 -10.51 -30.41
N THR A 58 11.99 -11.13 -29.28
CA THR A 58 12.54 -10.84 -27.95
C THR A 58 13.67 -11.81 -27.66
N TYR A 59 14.77 -11.29 -27.15
CA TYR A 59 15.97 -12.02 -26.79
C TYR A 59 16.32 -11.76 -25.33
N ASN A 60 16.74 -12.82 -24.63
CA ASN A 60 17.35 -12.68 -23.32
C ASN A 60 18.63 -11.82 -23.43
N LYS A 61 18.82 -10.87 -22.52
CA LYS A 61 19.98 -9.96 -22.56
C LYS A 61 21.31 -10.69 -22.40
N ASP A 62 21.38 -11.68 -21.52
CA ASP A 62 22.65 -12.29 -21.15
C ASP A 62 22.96 -13.50 -22.02
N THR A 63 21.98 -14.39 -22.21
CA THR A 63 22.17 -15.63 -22.99
C THR A 63 22.03 -15.42 -24.49
N LYS A 64 21.36 -14.34 -24.92
CA LYS A 64 20.99 -14.06 -26.32
C LYS A 64 20.05 -15.12 -26.94
N ALA A 65 19.48 -16.01 -26.12
CA ALA A 65 18.45 -16.94 -26.57
C ALA A 65 17.19 -16.16 -26.98
N ILE A 66 16.47 -16.67 -27.97
CA ILE A 66 15.14 -16.14 -28.33
C ILE A 66 14.18 -16.56 -27.21
N GLU A 67 13.38 -15.63 -26.72
CA GLU A 67 12.35 -15.89 -25.70
C GLU A 67 10.96 -15.86 -26.34
N ILE A 68 10.72 -14.90 -27.24
CA ILE A 68 9.41 -14.67 -27.87
C ILE A 68 9.61 -14.29 -29.34
N LYS A 69 8.76 -14.80 -30.22
CA LYS A 69 8.71 -14.40 -31.63
C LYS A 69 7.27 -14.31 -32.14
N GLY A 70 6.87 -13.18 -32.72
CA GLY A 70 5.51 -12.99 -33.22
C GLY A 70 5.37 -11.85 -34.23
N LEU A 71 4.16 -11.69 -34.75
CA LEU A 71 3.75 -10.53 -35.54
C LEU A 71 2.93 -9.57 -34.66
N GLY A 72 3.23 -8.29 -34.69
CA GLY A 72 2.51 -7.29 -33.91
C GLY A 72 2.77 -5.86 -34.36
N SER A 73 2.13 -4.90 -33.72
CA SER A 73 2.40 -3.47 -33.88
C SER A 73 3.02 -2.89 -32.61
N ILE A 74 3.89 -1.90 -32.77
CA ILE A 74 4.48 -1.14 -31.67
C ILE A 74 3.88 0.26 -31.68
N ASP A 75 3.25 0.68 -30.60
CA ASP A 75 2.66 2.02 -30.50
C ASP A 75 3.69 3.12 -30.18
N SER A 76 3.21 4.36 -30.00
CA SER A 76 4.06 5.50 -29.63
C SER A 76 4.69 5.37 -28.25
N GLN A 77 4.07 4.61 -27.34
CA GLN A 77 4.55 4.32 -25.99
C GLN A 77 5.47 3.09 -25.94
N LYS A 78 5.74 2.45 -27.09
CA LYS A 78 6.56 1.24 -27.26
C LYS A 78 5.93 -0.03 -26.68
N THR A 79 4.62 -0.03 -26.48
CA THR A 79 3.83 -1.21 -26.14
C THR A 79 3.59 -2.06 -27.38
N ILE A 80 3.61 -3.38 -27.23
CA ILE A 80 3.38 -4.33 -28.33
C ILE A 80 1.95 -4.86 -28.26
N THR A 81 1.27 -4.83 -29.40
CA THR A 81 0.02 -5.56 -29.62
C THR A 81 0.26 -6.65 -30.66
N TYR A 82 0.20 -7.91 -30.25
CA TYR A 82 0.38 -9.05 -31.14
C TYR A 82 -0.90 -9.36 -31.95
N ASP A 83 -0.71 -9.84 -33.18
CA ASP A 83 -1.79 -10.27 -34.07
C ASP A 83 -1.36 -11.51 -34.87
N GLY A 84 -2.09 -12.61 -34.68
CA GLY A 84 -1.75 -13.94 -35.16
C GLY A 84 -0.90 -14.76 -34.19
N LYS A 85 -0.05 -15.64 -34.73
CA LYS A 85 0.74 -16.60 -33.95
C LYS A 85 1.96 -15.94 -33.30
N VAL A 86 2.15 -16.19 -32.00
CA VAL A 86 3.31 -15.81 -31.19
C VAL A 86 3.88 -17.07 -30.54
N THR A 87 5.16 -17.34 -30.77
CA THR A 87 5.85 -18.51 -30.25
C THR A 87 6.71 -18.09 -29.05
N TYR A 88 6.55 -18.82 -27.94
CA TYR A 88 7.38 -18.72 -26.75
C TYR A 88 8.41 -19.85 -26.76
N TYR A 89 9.65 -19.55 -26.39
CA TYR A 89 10.77 -20.48 -26.46
C TYR A 89 11.35 -20.76 -25.09
N ASN A 90 11.83 -21.99 -24.90
CA ASN A 90 12.64 -22.37 -23.76
C ASN A 90 14.08 -21.86 -23.92
N ALA A 91 14.85 -21.85 -22.83
CA ALA A 91 16.25 -21.41 -22.84
C ALA A 91 17.15 -22.23 -23.79
N ASP A 92 16.79 -23.48 -24.09
CA ASP A 92 17.49 -24.34 -25.05
C ASP A 92 17.09 -24.09 -26.53
N GLY A 93 16.12 -23.20 -26.76
CA GLY A 93 15.60 -22.84 -28.08
C GLY A 93 14.47 -23.74 -28.60
N SER A 94 14.04 -24.75 -27.83
CA SER A 94 12.82 -25.51 -28.13
C SER A 94 11.56 -24.64 -27.95
N ILE A 95 10.47 -24.99 -28.63
CA ILE A 95 9.19 -24.30 -28.47
C ILE A 95 8.62 -24.68 -27.10
N ASN A 96 8.25 -23.68 -26.30
CA ASN A 96 7.50 -23.88 -25.06
C ASN A 96 6.02 -24.04 -25.40
N PHE A 97 5.42 -22.99 -25.99
CA PHE A 97 4.06 -23.03 -26.51
C PHE A 97 3.86 -21.94 -27.59
N ASP A 98 2.76 -22.05 -28.32
CA ASP A 98 2.30 -21.06 -29.29
C ASP A 98 0.99 -20.43 -28.82
N MET A 99 0.95 -19.10 -28.76
CA MET A 99 -0.24 -18.33 -28.45
C MET A 99 -0.76 -17.63 -29.71
N PHE A 100 -2.07 -17.56 -29.87
CA PHE A 100 -2.74 -16.98 -31.02
C PHE A 100 -3.57 -15.78 -30.59
N PHE A 101 -3.38 -14.66 -31.28
CA PHE A 101 -4.07 -13.41 -31.02
C PHE A 101 -4.93 -13.01 -32.22
N GLU A 102 -6.07 -12.39 -31.94
CA GLU A 102 -6.88 -11.65 -32.93
C GLU A 102 -7.18 -10.26 -32.38
N GLN A 103 -6.77 -9.22 -33.11
CA GLN A 103 -6.93 -7.81 -32.70
C GLN A 103 -6.39 -7.51 -31.30
N GLY A 104 -5.27 -8.15 -30.92
CA GLY A 104 -4.64 -8.00 -29.61
C GLY A 104 -5.19 -8.91 -28.50
N ASN A 105 -6.30 -9.60 -28.72
CA ASN A 105 -6.89 -10.51 -27.74
C ASN A 105 -6.40 -11.95 -27.96
N ALA A 106 -5.96 -12.62 -26.90
CA ALA A 106 -5.63 -14.04 -26.97
C ALA A 106 -6.90 -14.86 -27.24
N ILE A 107 -6.85 -15.75 -28.22
CA ILE A 107 -7.97 -16.63 -28.60
C ILE A 107 -7.68 -18.10 -28.34
N LYS A 108 -6.39 -18.49 -28.32
CA LYS A 108 -5.98 -19.90 -28.20
C LYS A 108 -4.51 -20.03 -27.83
N ILE A 109 -4.17 -21.08 -27.09
CA ILE A 109 -2.81 -21.59 -26.93
C ILE A 109 -2.74 -23.03 -27.48
N THR A 110 -1.63 -23.37 -28.12
CA THR A 110 -1.27 -24.75 -28.44
C THR A 110 0.09 -25.09 -27.84
N SER A 111 0.20 -26.28 -27.27
CA SER A 111 1.42 -26.80 -26.64
C SER A 111 1.54 -28.29 -26.91
N THR A 112 2.73 -28.87 -26.76
CA THR A 112 2.96 -30.31 -26.98
C THR A 112 3.51 -30.92 -25.71
N ASP A 113 2.93 -32.02 -25.25
CA ASP A 113 3.40 -32.76 -24.10
C ASP A 113 4.82 -33.30 -24.35
N PRO A 114 5.81 -32.94 -23.50
CA PRO A 114 7.19 -33.34 -23.69
C PRO A 114 7.43 -34.85 -23.49
N PHE A 115 6.59 -35.54 -22.72
CA PHE A 115 6.70 -36.96 -22.42
C PHE A 115 5.91 -37.84 -23.38
N THR A 116 4.67 -37.45 -23.71
CA THR A 116 3.76 -38.26 -24.55
C THR A 116 3.77 -37.83 -26.03
N GLN A 117 4.24 -36.62 -26.34
CA GLN A 117 4.17 -35.99 -27.66
C GLN A 117 2.73 -35.73 -28.15
N GLU A 118 1.76 -35.67 -27.24
CA GLU A 118 0.38 -35.29 -27.53
C GLU A 118 0.26 -33.77 -27.66
N ASP A 119 -0.49 -33.28 -28.65
CA ASP A 119 -0.76 -31.86 -28.83
C ASP A 119 -1.97 -31.43 -28.01
N TYR A 120 -1.79 -30.41 -27.17
CA TYR A 120 -2.83 -29.80 -26.38
C TYR A 120 -3.25 -28.43 -26.94
N THR A 121 -4.52 -28.12 -26.74
CA THR A 121 -5.13 -26.85 -27.13
C THR A 121 -5.96 -26.31 -25.98
N LEU A 122 -5.80 -25.03 -25.67
CA LEU A 122 -6.62 -24.29 -24.72
C LEU A 122 -7.20 -23.06 -25.42
N THR A 123 -8.52 -22.91 -25.39
CA THR A 123 -9.25 -21.77 -25.97
C THR A 123 -9.45 -20.65 -24.95
N TYR A 124 -9.64 -19.43 -25.44
CA TYR A 124 -9.91 -18.25 -24.63
C TYR A 124 -11.26 -17.63 -25.03
N GLU A 125 -11.98 -17.10 -24.05
CA GLU A 125 -13.21 -16.33 -24.23
C GLU A 125 -13.11 -15.03 -23.41
N ASN A 126 -13.39 -13.89 -24.04
CA ASN A 126 -13.25 -12.55 -23.43
C ASN A 126 -11.88 -12.28 -22.77
N GLY A 127 -10.80 -12.86 -23.31
CA GLY A 127 -9.44 -12.71 -22.80
C GLY A 127 -9.07 -13.67 -21.66
N TYR A 128 -9.99 -14.54 -21.22
CA TYR A 128 -9.74 -15.52 -20.17
C TYR A 128 -9.68 -16.94 -20.74
N PRO A 129 -8.85 -17.83 -20.16
CA PRO A 129 -8.88 -19.26 -20.48
C PRO A 129 -10.28 -19.86 -20.28
N TYR A 130 -10.75 -20.66 -21.25
CA TYR A 130 -12.12 -21.19 -21.25
C TYR A 130 -12.18 -22.71 -21.30
N ASP A 131 -11.60 -23.35 -22.33
CA ASP A 131 -11.74 -24.80 -22.48
C ASP A 131 -10.50 -25.44 -23.12
N GLY A 132 -10.02 -26.51 -22.48
CA GLY A 132 -8.96 -27.37 -22.99
C GLY A 132 -7.80 -27.60 -22.01
N THR A 133 -6.64 -27.95 -22.56
CA THR A 133 -5.44 -28.28 -21.79
C THR A 133 -4.24 -27.59 -22.39
N MET A 134 -3.25 -27.33 -21.56
CA MET A 134 -2.09 -26.51 -21.90
C MET A 134 -0.94 -26.93 -21.00
N VAL A 135 0.25 -27.10 -21.58
CA VAL A 135 1.49 -27.42 -20.88
C VAL A 135 2.55 -26.38 -21.19
N GLN A 136 3.29 -25.96 -20.18
CA GLN A 136 4.44 -25.07 -20.34
C GLN A 136 5.58 -25.49 -19.41
N LEU A 137 6.82 -25.28 -19.85
CA LEU A 137 7.97 -25.39 -18.96
C LEU A 137 8.06 -24.15 -18.07
N TYR A 138 8.02 -24.35 -16.76
CA TYR A 138 8.25 -23.35 -15.74
C TYR A 138 9.38 -23.84 -14.82
N LYS A 139 10.53 -23.18 -14.88
CA LYS A 139 11.76 -23.60 -14.18
C LYS A 139 12.09 -25.07 -14.48
N ASN A 140 12.11 -25.94 -13.47
CA ASN A 140 12.41 -27.37 -13.60
C ASN A 140 11.16 -28.26 -13.68
N ALA A 141 9.98 -27.66 -13.91
CA ALA A 141 8.69 -28.34 -13.92
C ALA A 141 7.91 -28.06 -15.21
N TYR A 142 7.28 -29.09 -15.78
CA TYR A 142 6.21 -28.89 -16.75
C TYR A 142 4.91 -28.63 -16.01
N PHE A 143 4.33 -27.46 -16.21
CA PHE A 143 3.07 -27.06 -15.62
C PHE A 143 1.93 -27.28 -16.60
N TYR A 144 1.00 -28.14 -16.22
CA TYR A 144 -0.23 -28.44 -16.91
C TYR A 144 -1.39 -27.77 -16.20
N TYR A 145 -2.31 -27.21 -16.97
CA TYR A 145 -3.60 -26.82 -16.45
C TYR A 145 -4.70 -27.26 -17.40
N VAL A 146 -5.77 -27.78 -16.80
CA VAL A 146 -6.93 -28.35 -17.47
C VAL A 146 -8.12 -27.50 -17.09
N ILE A 147 -8.85 -26.99 -18.09
CA ILE A 147 -9.99 -26.09 -17.90
C ILE A 147 -11.15 -26.64 -18.72
N SER A 148 -12.35 -26.60 -18.16
CA SER A 148 -13.59 -26.97 -18.85
C SER A 148 -14.64 -25.90 -18.61
N GLU A 149 -15.16 -25.31 -19.69
CA GLU A 149 -16.21 -24.28 -19.64
C GLU A 149 -15.94 -23.12 -18.64
N GLY A 150 -14.69 -22.66 -18.55
CA GLY A 150 -14.25 -21.58 -17.65
C GLY A 150 -13.89 -22.02 -16.23
N VAL A 151 -14.10 -23.30 -15.90
CA VAL A 151 -13.76 -23.90 -14.60
C VAL A 151 -12.41 -24.60 -14.69
N TYR A 152 -11.48 -24.23 -13.81
CA TYR A 152 -10.23 -24.94 -13.62
C TYR A 152 -10.55 -26.32 -13.06
N VAL A 153 -10.07 -27.39 -13.71
CA VAL A 153 -10.28 -28.77 -13.26
C VAL A 153 -9.09 -29.24 -12.43
N SER A 154 -7.88 -28.98 -12.94
CA SER A 154 -6.65 -29.35 -12.23
C SER A 154 -5.44 -28.54 -12.65
N TYR A 155 -4.51 -28.43 -11.72
CA TYR A 155 -3.15 -27.93 -11.92
C TYR A 155 -2.17 -29.06 -11.64
N ILE A 156 -1.25 -29.34 -12.56
CA ILE A 156 -0.28 -30.41 -12.41
C ILE A 156 1.10 -29.89 -12.74
N TYR A 157 1.98 -29.86 -11.76
CA TYR A 157 3.41 -29.71 -12.00
C TYR A 157 4.03 -31.09 -12.12
N VAL A 158 4.82 -31.33 -13.15
CA VAL A 158 5.50 -32.61 -13.39
C VAL A 158 7.00 -32.33 -13.46
N ASN A 159 7.82 -33.11 -12.77
CA ASN A 159 9.27 -32.93 -12.83
C ASN A 159 9.74 -33.10 -14.28
N LYS A 160 10.50 -32.13 -14.82
CA LYS A 160 10.97 -32.19 -16.20
C LYS A 160 11.77 -33.45 -16.53
N ASP A 161 12.42 -34.03 -15.52
CA ASP A 161 13.31 -35.19 -15.67
C ASP A 161 12.61 -36.52 -15.31
N ASN A 162 11.40 -36.48 -14.74
CA ASN A 162 10.67 -37.69 -14.35
C ASN A 162 9.14 -37.48 -14.38
N ALA A 163 8.48 -38.08 -15.37
CA ALA A 163 7.03 -37.98 -15.55
C ALA A 163 6.19 -38.58 -14.41
N ASP A 164 6.75 -39.45 -13.57
CA ASP A 164 6.05 -40.06 -12.43
C ASP A 164 6.02 -39.14 -11.19
N GLU A 165 6.93 -38.17 -11.11
CA GLU A 165 7.02 -37.22 -9.98
C GLU A 165 6.16 -35.98 -10.27
N LYS A 166 5.12 -35.78 -9.47
CA LYS A 166 4.07 -34.80 -9.75
C LYS A 166 3.62 -34.05 -8.50
N TYR A 167 3.14 -32.83 -8.71
CA TYR A 167 2.43 -32.04 -7.73
C TYR A 167 1.10 -31.59 -8.33
N LEU A 168 -0.01 -32.05 -7.75
CA LEU A 168 -1.36 -31.96 -8.30
C LEU A 168 -2.26 -31.15 -7.39
N PHE A 169 -3.08 -30.29 -7.97
CA PHE A 169 -4.24 -29.66 -7.35
C PHE A 169 -5.50 -29.97 -8.15
N THR A 170 -6.60 -30.17 -7.44
CA THR A 170 -7.94 -30.33 -8.01
C THR A 170 -8.85 -29.23 -7.49
N PHE A 171 -9.78 -28.78 -8.32
CA PHE A 171 -10.68 -27.67 -8.03
C PHE A 171 -12.15 -28.10 -8.10
N ASP A 172 -13.03 -27.34 -7.44
CA ASP A 172 -14.49 -27.44 -7.58
C ASP A 172 -15.04 -26.50 -8.68
N GLU A 173 -16.37 -26.48 -8.82
CA GLU A 173 -17.09 -25.68 -9.80
C GLU A 173 -16.95 -24.16 -9.61
N ASP A 174 -16.58 -23.72 -8.40
CA ASP A 174 -16.36 -22.31 -8.06
C ASP A 174 -14.86 -21.93 -8.15
N ASN A 175 -14.02 -22.81 -8.71
CA ASN A 175 -12.56 -22.66 -8.79
C ASN A 175 -11.82 -22.65 -7.44
N ASN A 176 -12.41 -23.20 -6.38
CA ASN A 176 -11.71 -23.40 -5.12
C ASN A 176 -10.92 -24.71 -5.16
N ILE A 177 -9.72 -24.70 -4.58
CA ILE A 177 -8.94 -25.93 -4.39
C ILE A 177 -9.72 -26.84 -3.42
N ILE A 178 -9.82 -28.13 -3.75
CA ILE A 178 -10.44 -29.16 -2.91
C ILE A 178 -9.47 -30.27 -2.49
N ASP A 179 -8.44 -30.52 -3.30
CA ASP A 179 -7.46 -31.58 -3.07
C ASP A 179 -6.08 -31.16 -3.59
N GLU A 180 -5.05 -31.53 -2.85
CA GLU A 180 -3.63 -31.34 -3.16
C GLU A 180 -2.90 -32.67 -2.96
N GLN A 181 -2.02 -33.05 -3.89
CA GLN A 181 -1.21 -34.27 -3.78
C GLN A 181 0.21 -34.06 -4.31
N PHE A 182 1.21 -34.51 -3.53
CA PHE A 182 2.58 -34.65 -4.00
C PHE A 182 2.96 -36.13 -4.16
N ILE A 183 3.34 -36.48 -5.38
CA ILE A 183 3.69 -37.83 -5.82
C ILE A 183 5.20 -37.86 -6.06
N ASN A 184 5.91 -38.77 -5.39
CA ASN A 184 7.36 -38.88 -5.51
C ASN A 184 7.80 -39.53 -6.83
N ALA A 185 9.12 -39.55 -7.08
CA ALA A 185 9.74 -40.20 -8.24
C ALA A 185 9.44 -41.70 -8.44
N LYS A 186 8.79 -42.38 -7.49
CA LYS A 186 8.32 -43.78 -7.64
C LYS A 186 6.83 -43.88 -7.98
N GLY A 187 6.14 -42.75 -8.13
CA GLY A 187 4.69 -42.72 -8.34
C GLY A 187 3.87 -42.91 -7.06
N GLU A 188 4.47 -42.78 -5.87
CA GLU A 188 3.77 -42.92 -4.59
C GLU A 188 3.32 -41.55 -4.06
N ILE A 189 2.06 -41.42 -3.63
CA ILE A 189 1.59 -40.22 -2.93
C ILE A 189 2.29 -40.17 -1.56
N VAL A 190 3.07 -39.11 -1.34
CA VAL A 190 3.82 -38.90 -0.08
C VAL A 190 3.18 -37.84 0.80
N TYR A 191 2.55 -36.85 0.17
CA TYR A 191 1.76 -35.82 0.86
C TYR A 191 0.43 -35.64 0.15
N SER A 192 -0.61 -35.37 0.93
CA SER A 192 -1.94 -35.05 0.42
C SER A 192 -2.67 -34.16 1.42
N ALA A 193 -3.43 -33.19 0.93
CA ALA A 193 -4.27 -32.32 1.75
C ALA A 193 -5.64 -32.08 1.11
N THR A 194 -6.67 -31.96 1.94
CA THR A 194 -8.04 -31.63 1.53
C THR A 194 -8.41 -30.22 1.96
N TYR A 195 -9.20 -29.54 1.15
CA TYR A 195 -9.57 -28.14 1.35
C TYR A 195 -11.09 -27.95 1.45
N GLU A 196 -11.52 -26.90 2.15
CA GLU A 196 -12.92 -26.47 2.23
C GLU A 196 -12.94 -24.93 2.16
N GLY A 197 -13.69 -24.37 1.20
CA GLY A 197 -13.70 -22.92 0.94
C GLY A 197 -12.31 -22.34 0.59
N GLY A 198 -11.45 -23.14 -0.05
CA GLY A 198 -10.08 -22.75 -0.38
C GLY A 198 -9.08 -22.80 0.78
N ALA A 199 -9.50 -23.18 1.99
CA ALA A 199 -8.62 -23.34 3.16
C ALA A 199 -8.29 -24.82 3.42
N VAL A 200 -7.04 -25.13 3.79
CA VAL A 200 -6.59 -26.50 4.11
C VAL A 200 -7.31 -27.00 5.37
N GLN A 201 -8.02 -28.12 5.27
CA GLN A 201 -8.73 -28.72 6.40
C GLN A 201 -7.94 -29.86 7.06
N ASN A 202 -7.45 -30.81 6.26
CA ASN A 202 -6.80 -32.01 6.78
C ASN A 202 -5.68 -32.46 5.86
N GLY A 203 -4.65 -33.09 6.42
CA GLY A 203 -3.54 -33.68 5.66
C GLY A 203 -2.29 -32.82 5.70
N THR A 204 -1.38 -33.01 4.74
CA THR A 204 -0.11 -32.27 4.66
C THR A 204 -0.03 -31.56 3.33
N SER A 205 -0.05 -30.23 3.39
CA SER A 205 0.17 -29.33 2.26
C SER A 205 1.66 -29.04 2.10
N ILE A 206 2.11 -28.75 0.87
CA ILE A 206 3.50 -28.44 0.58
C ILE A 206 3.67 -27.12 -0.17
N VAL A 207 4.84 -26.52 0.04
CA VAL A 207 5.38 -25.51 -0.87
C VAL A 207 6.49 -26.19 -1.66
N LEU A 208 6.42 -26.11 -2.99
CA LEU A 208 7.37 -26.76 -3.88
C LEU A 208 8.47 -25.78 -4.30
N ASP A 209 9.74 -26.18 -4.17
CA ASP A 209 10.84 -25.55 -4.90
C ASP A 209 10.84 -26.08 -6.33
N TYR A 210 10.32 -25.28 -7.26
CA TYR A 210 10.24 -25.63 -8.68
C TYR A 210 11.59 -25.75 -9.39
N ASP A 211 12.70 -25.26 -8.81
CA ASP A 211 14.04 -25.41 -9.40
C ASP A 211 14.62 -26.80 -9.08
N THR A 212 14.35 -27.34 -7.88
CA THR A 212 14.82 -28.67 -7.47
C THR A 212 13.75 -29.76 -7.53
N PHE A 213 12.50 -29.37 -7.78
CA PHE A 213 11.29 -30.20 -7.70
C PHE A 213 11.15 -30.95 -6.37
N ARG A 214 11.44 -30.25 -5.26
CA ARG A 214 11.38 -30.80 -3.90
C ARG A 214 10.56 -29.91 -2.99
N PRO A 215 9.87 -30.44 -1.97
CA PRO A 215 9.23 -29.60 -0.97
C PRO A 215 10.26 -28.67 -0.30
N SER A 216 10.03 -27.36 -0.37
CA SER A 216 10.76 -26.37 0.42
C SER A 216 10.19 -26.28 1.83
N SER A 217 8.89 -26.53 1.97
CA SER A 217 8.22 -26.74 3.26
C SER A 217 7.04 -27.69 3.15
N THR A 218 6.67 -28.30 4.27
CA THR A 218 5.40 -29.03 4.45
C THR A 218 4.67 -28.49 5.69
N SER A 219 3.34 -28.50 5.66
CA SER A 219 2.48 -28.09 6.78
C SER A 219 1.34 -29.08 6.96
N THR A 220 1.20 -29.65 8.16
CA THR A 220 0.20 -30.66 8.50
C THR A 220 -0.95 -30.06 9.29
N TYR A 221 -2.16 -30.24 8.77
CA TYR A 221 -3.41 -29.69 9.30
C TYR A 221 -4.34 -30.78 9.84
N VAL A 222 -5.03 -30.45 10.93
CA VAL A 222 -6.13 -31.23 11.48
C VAL A 222 -7.29 -30.28 11.80
N ASN A 223 -8.42 -30.44 11.11
CA ASN A 223 -9.60 -29.56 11.21
C ASN A 223 -9.25 -28.07 11.06
N GLY A 224 -8.48 -27.71 10.04
CA GLY A 224 -8.09 -26.33 9.74
C GLY A 224 -6.93 -25.78 10.58
N VAL A 225 -6.50 -26.48 11.63
CA VAL A 225 -5.41 -26.03 12.51
C VAL A 225 -4.08 -26.63 12.07
N ASN A 226 -3.07 -25.78 11.81
CA ASN A 226 -1.71 -26.22 11.56
C ASN A 226 -1.08 -26.77 12.86
N THR A 227 -0.73 -28.06 12.84
CA THR A 227 -0.14 -28.77 13.99
C THR A 227 1.36 -29.01 13.84
N GLU A 228 1.88 -28.95 12.61
CA GLU A 228 3.28 -29.20 12.31
C GLU A 228 3.69 -28.52 11.01
N SER A 229 4.82 -27.83 11.00
CA SER A 229 5.48 -27.35 9.78
C SER A 229 6.94 -27.78 9.74
N VAL A 230 7.40 -28.24 8.58
CA VAL A 230 8.79 -28.65 8.34
C VAL A 230 9.33 -27.85 7.17
N PHE A 231 10.47 -27.20 7.35
CA PHE A 231 11.17 -26.46 6.31
C PHE A 231 12.45 -27.19 5.96
N TYR A 232 12.83 -27.19 4.69
CA TYR A 232 13.95 -27.95 4.16
C TYR A 232 15.05 -27.02 3.61
N PHE A 233 16.29 -27.49 3.71
CA PHE A 233 17.39 -26.94 2.91
C PHE A 233 17.23 -27.36 1.44
N LYS A 234 17.90 -26.67 0.51
CA LYS A 234 18.00 -27.12 -0.89
C LYS A 234 18.60 -28.53 -1.05
N SER A 235 19.36 -29.00 -0.06
CA SER A 235 19.87 -30.38 0.00
C SER A 235 18.78 -31.42 0.26
N GLY A 236 17.59 -31.00 0.71
CA GLY A 236 16.48 -31.84 1.15
C GLY A 236 16.57 -32.28 2.61
N GLN A 237 17.60 -31.88 3.36
CA GLN A 237 17.66 -32.08 4.81
C GLN A 237 16.71 -31.10 5.52
N ILE A 238 16.18 -31.51 6.67
CA ILE A 238 15.32 -30.64 7.48
C ILE A 238 16.17 -29.45 7.97
N LYS A 239 15.65 -28.25 7.75
CA LYS A 239 16.20 -26.97 8.22
C LYS A 239 15.66 -26.64 9.60
N TYR A 240 14.34 -26.65 9.73
CA TYR A 240 13.68 -26.59 11.03
C TYR A 240 12.31 -27.25 10.98
N LYS A 241 11.86 -27.69 12.15
CA LYS A 241 10.55 -28.31 12.35
C LYS A 241 9.85 -27.62 13.50
N THR A 242 8.66 -27.08 13.25
CA THR A 242 7.77 -26.49 14.22
C THR A 242 6.62 -27.45 14.49
N THR A 243 6.31 -27.69 15.76
CA THR A 243 5.11 -28.42 16.20
C THR A 243 4.30 -27.51 17.09
N ALA A 244 3.01 -27.38 16.81
CA ALA A 244 2.10 -26.50 17.50
C ALA A 244 0.90 -27.27 18.09
N THR A 245 0.44 -26.80 19.23
CA THR A 245 -0.85 -27.13 19.85
C THR A 245 -1.60 -25.82 20.06
N ALA A 246 -2.87 -25.88 20.46
CA ALA A 246 -3.67 -24.68 20.73
C ALA A 246 -3.09 -23.73 21.79
N THR A 247 -2.05 -24.11 22.54
CA THR A 247 -1.47 -23.29 23.61
C THR A 247 0.06 -23.21 23.60
N LYS A 248 0.73 -23.92 22.69
CA LYS A 248 2.19 -24.05 22.69
C LYS A 248 2.75 -24.29 21.31
N THR A 249 3.92 -23.71 21.05
CA THR A 249 4.76 -24.03 19.90
C THR A 249 6.12 -24.54 20.35
N THR A 250 6.73 -25.39 19.53
CA THR A 250 8.10 -25.85 19.70
C THR A 250 8.76 -25.96 18.33
N THR A 251 9.85 -25.24 18.13
CA THR A 251 10.64 -25.29 16.89
C THR A 251 12.02 -25.87 17.16
N VAL A 252 12.42 -26.88 16.39
CA VAL A 252 13.77 -27.48 16.44
C VAL A 252 14.50 -27.12 15.16
N PHE A 253 15.68 -26.54 15.30
CA PHE A 253 16.53 -26.12 14.18
C PHE A 253 17.68 -27.11 13.98
N TYR A 254 18.05 -27.36 12.73
CA TYR A 254 19.07 -28.32 12.35
C TYR A 254 20.10 -27.69 11.39
N ASP A 255 21.31 -28.24 11.36
CA ASP A 255 22.26 -27.96 10.28
C ASP A 255 21.98 -28.82 9.04
N ASP A 256 22.69 -28.53 7.94
CA ASP A 256 22.57 -29.24 6.66
C ASP A 256 22.99 -30.72 6.71
N LYS A 257 23.45 -31.20 7.87
CA LYS A 257 23.81 -32.59 8.17
C LYS A 257 22.85 -33.24 9.16
N GLY A 258 21.78 -32.55 9.55
CA GLY A 258 20.74 -33.03 10.46
C GLY A 258 21.10 -32.96 11.96
N LYS A 259 22.17 -32.27 12.34
CA LYS A 259 22.50 -32.04 13.75
C LYS A 259 21.65 -30.89 14.31
N VAL A 260 21.07 -31.09 15.48
CA VAL A 260 20.29 -30.05 16.18
C VAL A 260 21.20 -28.86 16.53
N LEU A 261 20.79 -27.67 16.10
CA LEU A 261 21.40 -26.38 16.40
C LEU A 261 20.76 -25.71 17.63
N GLY A 262 19.45 -25.87 17.79
CA GLY A 262 18.70 -25.21 18.84
C GLY A 262 17.26 -25.69 18.93
N THR A 263 16.62 -25.37 20.05
CA THR A 263 15.18 -25.58 20.25
C THR A 263 14.58 -24.33 20.84
N TYR A 264 13.51 -23.86 20.24
CA TYR A 264 12.70 -22.73 20.68
C TYR A 264 11.34 -23.24 21.17
N LYS A 265 10.82 -22.65 22.24
CA LYS A 265 9.49 -22.94 22.78
C LYS A 265 8.82 -21.64 23.18
N ALA A 266 7.51 -21.55 22.93
CA ALA A 266 6.68 -20.46 23.42
C ALA A 266 5.29 -20.99 23.77
N ASP A 267 4.64 -20.32 24.71
CA ASP A 267 3.20 -20.45 24.94
C ASP A 267 2.47 -19.57 23.92
N LEU A 268 1.33 -20.05 23.41
CA LEU A 268 0.49 -19.35 22.45
C LEU A 268 -0.79 -18.89 23.15
N ASP A 269 -1.20 -17.64 22.90
CA ASP A 269 -2.54 -17.17 23.23
C ASP A 269 -3.57 -17.62 22.19
N GLU A 270 -4.83 -17.19 22.35
CA GLU A 270 -5.91 -17.54 21.42
C GLU A 270 -5.74 -16.99 20.01
N TYR A 271 -4.93 -15.94 19.84
CA TYR A 271 -4.60 -15.33 18.56
C TYR A 271 -3.31 -15.91 17.96
N GLY A 272 -2.66 -16.85 18.65
CA GLY A 272 -1.38 -17.43 18.24
C GLY A 272 -0.17 -16.55 18.56
N SER A 273 -0.32 -15.52 19.40
CA SER A 273 0.81 -14.69 19.84
C SER A 273 1.67 -15.43 20.84
N GLU A 274 2.99 -15.31 20.67
CA GLU A 274 3.97 -16.02 21.48
C GLU A 274 4.28 -15.28 22.79
N SER A 275 4.30 -16.02 23.90
CA SER A 275 4.74 -15.56 25.22
C SER A 275 5.59 -16.64 25.91
N ASN A 276 6.24 -16.28 27.03
CA ASN A 276 7.09 -17.20 27.79
C ASN A 276 8.16 -17.92 26.93
N GLN A 277 8.75 -17.20 25.99
CA GLN A 277 9.77 -17.69 25.08
C GLN A 277 10.96 -18.30 25.85
N GLU A 278 11.42 -19.46 25.38
CA GLU A 278 12.56 -20.18 25.95
C GLU A 278 13.38 -20.87 24.86
N GLY A 279 14.70 -20.73 24.92
CA GLY A 279 15.64 -21.45 24.06
C GLY A 279 16.14 -20.62 22.87
N ILE A 280 16.44 -21.28 21.75
CA ILE A 280 17.16 -20.68 20.61
C ILE A 280 16.25 -20.65 19.37
N TYR A 281 16.05 -19.44 18.84
CA TYR A 281 15.36 -19.19 17.58
C TYR A 281 16.36 -18.76 16.50
N LEU A 282 16.38 -19.42 15.34
CA LEU A 282 17.16 -18.98 14.18
C LEU A 282 16.25 -18.36 13.13
N PHE A 283 16.60 -17.17 12.65
CA PHE A 283 15.86 -16.48 11.59
C PHE A 283 16.56 -16.67 10.24
N TYR A 284 15.79 -17.09 9.24
CA TYR A 284 16.21 -17.25 7.85
C TYR A 284 15.44 -16.25 6.97
N ASN A 285 16.13 -15.51 6.12
CA ASN A 285 15.48 -14.66 5.13
C ASN A 285 15.17 -15.47 3.86
N GLU A 286 13.95 -15.96 3.74
CA GLU A 286 13.49 -16.79 2.62
C GLU A 286 13.48 -16.06 1.27
N TYR A 287 13.43 -14.72 1.29
CA TYR A 287 13.47 -13.87 0.10
C TYR A 287 14.88 -13.47 -0.33
N SER A 288 15.91 -13.87 0.42
CA SER A 288 17.30 -13.58 0.05
C SER A 288 17.82 -14.53 -1.04
N GLU A 289 18.92 -14.17 -1.69
CA GLU A 289 19.63 -15.07 -2.61
C GLU A 289 20.21 -16.32 -1.88
N THR A 290 20.29 -16.27 -0.54
CA THR A 290 20.88 -17.31 0.32
C THR A 290 19.90 -17.78 1.42
N PRO A 291 18.72 -18.33 1.06
CA PRO A 291 17.64 -18.66 2.01
C PRO A 291 17.96 -19.83 2.97
N ASP A 292 19.08 -20.52 2.73
CA ASP A 292 19.61 -21.60 3.56
C ASP A 292 20.62 -21.11 4.61
N THR A 293 20.87 -19.80 4.66
CA THR A 293 21.77 -19.18 5.65
C THR A 293 20.96 -18.40 6.67
N PRO A 294 21.10 -18.66 7.98
CA PRO A 294 20.42 -17.84 8.98
C PRO A 294 21.04 -16.45 9.02
N THR A 295 20.21 -15.43 9.05
CA THR A 295 20.62 -14.03 9.19
C THR A 295 20.91 -13.69 10.65
N SER A 296 20.15 -14.30 11.58
CA SER A 296 20.34 -14.09 13.02
C SER A 296 19.92 -15.30 13.87
N GLN A 297 20.34 -15.28 15.13
CA GLN A 297 19.95 -16.21 16.17
C GLN A 297 19.62 -15.46 17.47
N SER A 298 18.43 -15.69 18.02
CA SER A 298 17.97 -15.14 19.29
C SER A 298 17.92 -16.22 20.37
N GLU A 299 18.39 -15.91 21.58
CA GLU A 299 18.30 -16.76 22.76
C GLU A 299 17.38 -16.12 23.80
N TYR A 300 16.36 -16.85 24.23
CA TYR A 300 15.37 -16.42 25.21
C TYR A 300 15.49 -17.23 26.50
N LYS A 301 15.28 -16.56 27.64
CA LYS A 301 15.17 -17.18 28.96
C LYS A 301 14.02 -16.55 29.73
N LYS A 302 13.04 -17.37 30.13
CA LYS A 302 11.84 -16.95 30.88
C LYS A 302 11.11 -15.77 30.23
N GLY A 303 10.96 -15.78 28.91
CA GLY A 303 10.27 -14.73 28.15
C GLY A 303 11.13 -13.53 27.76
N SER A 304 12.32 -13.34 28.33
CA SER A 304 13.20 -12.21 27.98
C SER A 304 14.27 -12.63 26.97
N LEU A 305 14.54 -11.77 25.98
CA LEU A 305 15.69 -11.91 25.08
C LEU A 305 16.97 -11.67 25.89
N VAL A 306 17.89 -12.64 25.89
CA VAL A 306 19.17 -12.52 26.63
C VAL A 306 20.38 -12.38 25.72
N LYS A 307 20.27 -12.84 24.47
CA LYS A 307 21.37 -12.79 23.49
C LYS A 307 20.82 -12.79 22.07
N GLU A 308 21.41 -11.98 21.21
CA GLU A 308 21.17 -11.99 19.76
C GLU A 308 22.51 -12.13 19.04
N THR A 309 22.59 -12.99 18.03
CA THR A 309 23.77 -13.15 17.17
C THR A 309 23.36 -12.81 15.75
N ILE A 310 24.06 -11.87 15.12
CA ILE A 310 23.92 -11.55 13.70
C ILE A 310 25.06 -12.26 12.97
N PHE A 311 24.77 -12.97 11.89
CA PHE A 311 25.77 -13.71 11.12
C PHE A 311 26.27 -12.91 9.90
N TYR A 312 27.42 -13.30 9.37
CA TYR A 312 27.83 -12.91 8.03
C TYR A 312 27.04 -13.67 6.97
N ASP A 313 26.83 -13.03 5.83
CA ASP A 313 26.31 -13.68 4.63
C ASP A 313 27.32 -14.67 4.04
N GLN A 314 26.93 -15.37 2.97
CA GLN A 314 27.80 -16.30 2.25
C GLN A 314 29.10 -15.62 1.75
N PRO A 315 30.25 -16.32 1.75
CA PRO A 315 30.44 -17.76 2.01
C PRO A 315 30.68 -18.14 3.48
N THR A 316 30.65 -17.19 4.42
CA THR A 316 31.01 -17.39 5.83
C THR A 316 29.79 -17.56 6.74
N ALA A 317 28.77 -18.26 6.25
CA ALA A 317 27.56 -18.55 6.99
C ALA A 317 27.85 -19.15 8.37
N PHE A 318 27.03 -18.81 9.37
CA PHE A 318 27.19 -19.18 10.78
C PHE A 318 28.41 -18.58 11.51
N VAL A 319 29.24 -17.77 10.86
CA VAL A 319 30.24 -16.95 11.56
C VAL A 319 29.54 -15.70 12.09
N PRO A 320 29.56 -15.44 13.41
CA PRO A 320 29.00 -14.21 13.96
C PRO A 320 29.67 -13.00 13.32
N LYS A 321 28.87 -12.02 12.89
CA LYS A 321 29.28 -10.64 12.60
C LYS A 321 29.28 -9.83 13.90
N SER A 322 28.20 -9.98 14.68
CA SER A 322 28.09 -9.42 16.03
C SER A 322 27.27 -10.30 16.96
N ILE A 323 27.50 -10.15 18.26
CA ILE A 323 26.72 -10.78 19.33
C ILE A 323 26.32 -9.71 20.33
N LYS A 324 25.02 -9.49 20.49
CA LYS A 324 24.42 -8.57 21.45
C LYS A 324 23.97 -9.33 22.69
N PHE A 325 24.19 -8.74 23.86
CA PHE A 325 23.82 -9.31 25.16
C PHE A 325 22.85 -8.37 25.88
N TYR A 326 21.79 -8.92 26.43
CA TYR A 326 20.70 -8.16 27.02
C TYR A 326 20.47 -8.53 28.49
N LYS A 327 19.96 -7.55 29.25
CA LYS A 327 19.57 -7.67 30.64
C LYS A 327 18.12 -7.21 30.82
N GLY A 328 17.29 -8.00 31.50
CA GLY A 328 15.87 -7.69 31.61
C GLY A 328 15.17 -7.73 30.25
N ASP A 329 14.15 -6.90 30.06
CA ASP A 329 13.29 -7.06 28.89
C ASP A 329 13.95 -6.61 27.58
N TYR A 330 14.78 -5.55 27.55
CA TYR A 330 15.50 -5.12 26.33
C TYR A 330 16.79 -4.28 26.58
N TYR A 331 17.34 -4.24 27.80
CA TYR A 331 18.50 -3.38 28.08
C TYR A 331 19.80 -4.00 27.56
N LEU A 332 20.42 -3.38 26.56
CA LEU A 332 21.66 -3.87 25.97
C LEU A 332 22.83 -3.68 26.94
N GLU A 333 23.54 -4.75 27.28
CA GLU A 333 24.72 -4.71 28.14
C GLU A 333 26.00 -4.49 27.32
N LYS A 334 26.14 -5.26 26.24
CA LYS A 334 27.30 -5.17 25.33
C LYS A 334 27.02 -5.75 23.96
N ILE A 335 27.86 -5.37 23.00
CA ILE A 335 27.97 -5.98 21.68
C ILE A 335 29.41 -6.46 21.49
N GLU A 336 29.59 -7.71 21.08
CA GLU A 336 30.87 -8.25 20.63
C GLU A 336 30.88 -8.32 19.11
N TYR A 337 31.95 -7.88 18.47
CA TYR A 337 32.12 -7.89 17.02
C TYR A 337 33.22 -8.86 16.63
N PHE A 338 33.07 -9.46 15.45
CA PHE A 338 33.96 -10.51 14.96
C PHE A 338 34.38 -10.23 13.52
N HIS A 339 35.51 -10.81 13.12
CA HIS A 339 35.94 -10.88 11.73
C HIS A 339 35.28 -12.08 11.03
N ALA A 340 35.29 -12.10 9.70
CA ALA A 340 34.75 -13.20 8.91
C ALA A 340 35.49 -14.54 9.13
N ASP A 341 36.69 -14.53 9.73
CA ASP A 341 37.42 -15.72 10.16
C ASP A 341 37.01 -16.22 11.57
N GLY A 342 36.06 -15.54 12.23
CA GLY A 342 35.56 -15.83 13.57
C GLY A 342 36.40 -15.26 14.71
N SER A 343 37.51 -14.57 14.43
CA SER A 343 38.30 -13.91 15.48
C SER A 343 37.61 -12.65 16.02
N LYS A 344 37.77 -12.36 17.32
CA LYS A 344 37.15 -11.20 17.95
C LYS A 344 37.77 -9.89 17.41
N LYS A 345 36.94 -9.04 16.82
CA LYS A 345 37.27 -7.73 16.24
C LYS A 345 37.23 -6.61 17.30
N GLY A 346 36.33 -6.71 18.27
CA GLY A 346 36.20 -5.76 19.37
C GLY A 346 34.91 -5.94 20.15
N GLU A 347 34.62 -5.01 21.05
CA GLU A 347 33.37 -4.99 21.80
C GLU A 347 32.98 -3.56 22.17
N LEU A 348 31.70 -3.33 22.42
CA LEU A 348 31.12 -2.10 22.95
C LEU A 348 30.26 -2.42 24.17
N ILE A 349 30.53 -1.73 25.28
CA ILE A 349 29.81 -1.88 26.56
C ILE A 349 28.90 -0.68 26.74
N TYR A 350 27.69 -0.90 27.23
CA TYR A 350 26.66 0.12 27.49
C TYR A 350 26.50 0.38 28.98
N ASN A 351 25.94 1.55 29.32
CA ASN A 351 25.52 1.87 30.67
C ASN A 351 24.29 1.05 31.10
N GLU A 352 23.92 1.15 32.38
CA GLU A 352 22.73 0.47 32.92
C GLU A 352 21.40 0.89 32.25
N ASP A 353 21.39 2.03 31.55
CA ASP A 353 20.24 2.49 30.77
C ASP A 353 20.00 1.68 29.49
N GLY A 354 20.97 0.86 29.05
CA GLY A 354 20.87 0.03 27.85
C GLY A 354 20.95 0.77 26.52
N TYR A 355 21.17 2.09 26.52
CA TYR A 355 21.18 2.92 25.31
C TYR A 355 22.46 3.73 25.15
N THR A 356 23.12 4.11 26.25
CA THR A 356 24.30 4.98 26.21
C THR A 356 25.59 4.13 26.15
N PRO A 357 26.38 4.22 25.06
CA PRO A 357 27.67 3.54 24.98
C PRO A 357 28.64 4.07 26.04
N GLN A 358 29.28 3.17 26.79
CA GLN A 358 30.19 3.51 27.88
C GLN A 358 31.65 3.37 27.44
N ASN A 359 32.06 2.19 26.97
CA ASN A 359 33.45 1.88 26.66
C ASN A 359 33.53 0.88 25.51
N GLY A 360 34.46 1.09 24.56
CA GLY A 360 34.76 0.12 23.50
C GLY A 360 34.61 0.69 22.09
N VAL A 361 34.45 -0.20 21.11
CA VAL A 361 34.40 0.14 19.69
C VAL A 361 33.16 -0.48 19.04
N ALA A 362 32.31 0.37 18.47
CA ALA A 362 31.23 0.01 17.57
C ALA A 362 31.77 -0.16 16.15
N TYR A 363 31.32 -1.20 15.46
CA TYR A 363 31.63 -1.44 14.06
C TYR A 363 30.32 -1.57 13.27
N ASP A 364 30.05 -0.58 12.45
CA ASP A 364 28.95 -0.57 11.48
C ASP A 364 29.52 -0.84 10.08
N ASP A 365 28.65 -1.00 9.08
CA ASP A 365 29.07 -1.35 7.71
C ASP A 365 29.95 -0.27 7.07
N ASP A 366 29.65 1.00 7.36
CA ASP A 366 30.33 2.17 6.82
C ASP A 366 31.07 2.99 7.87
N SER A 367 31.10 2.56 9.14
CA SER A 367 31.77 3.33 10.20
C SER A 367 32.35 2.53 11.35
N VAL A 368 33.33 3.14 12.04
CA VAL A 368 33.96 2.62 13.24
C VAL A 368 33.98 3.72 14.29
N THR A 369 33.35 3.46 15.44
CA THR A 369 33.14 4.47 16.50
C THR A 369 33.70 3.98 17.83
N THR A 370 34.59 4.75 18.45
CA THR A 370 35.27 4.43 19.72
C THR A 370 34.78 5.32 20.86
N TYR A 371 34.38 4.70 21.96
CA TYR A 371 33.92 5.36 23.18
C TYR A 371 34.85 5.05 24.36
N LYS A 372 35.01 6.05 25.24
CA LYS A 372 35.66 5.90 26.54
C LYS A 372 34.94 6.73 27.58
N ASP A 373 34.54 6.11 28.69
CA ASP A 373 33.84 6.74 29.81
C ASP A 373 32.59 7.54 29.38
N GLY A 374 31.84 7.02 28.40
CA GLY A 374 30.65 7.67 27.83
C GLY A 374 30.93 8.77 26.80
N ILE A 375 32.19 9.04 26.49
CA ILE A 375 32.62 10.11 25.57
C ILE A 375 33.07 9.52 24.24
N LEU A 376 32.63 10.14 23.13
CA LEU A 376 33.10 9.81 21.79
C LEU A 376 34.57 10.21 21.62
N VAL A 377 35.46 9.22 21.53
CA VAL A 377 36.90 9.45 21.33
C VAL A 377 37.24 9.61 19.86
N ALA A 378 36.68 8.74 19.02
CA ALA A 378 36.94 8.73 17.58
C ALA A 378 35.76 8.12 16.82
N LYS A 379 35.42 8.67 15.65
CA LYS A 379 34.54 8.06 14.66
C LYS A 379 35.19 8.16 13.30
N LYS A 380 35.25 7.06 12.57
CA LYS A 380 35.69 7.02 11.18
C LYS A 380 34.58 6.48 10.31
N SER A 381 34.14 7.26 9.34
CA SER A 381 33.13 6.85 8.35
C SER A 381 33.79 6.70 6.99
N PHE A 382 33.34 5.76 6.15
CA PHE A 382 33.98 5.38 4.90
C PHE A 382 33.01 5.45 3.72
N TYR A 383 33.55 5.69 2.53
CA TYR A 383 32.86 5.41 1.28
C TYR A 383 32.65 3.90 1.11
N ALA A 384 31.69 3.48 0.29
CA ALA A 384 31.43 2.07 0.00
C ALA A 384 32.66 1.36 -0.61
N THR A 385 33.53 2.12 -1.29
CA THR A 385 34.82 1.66 -1.84
C THR A 385 35.93 1.53 -0.78
N GLY A 386 35.69 1.94 0.46
CA GLY A 386 36.56 1.77 1.62
C GLY A 386 37.46 2.97 1.96
N GLU A 387 37.49 4.02 1.13
CA GLU A 387 38.22 5.25 1.44
C GLU A 387 37.58 6.02 2.60
N LEU A 388 38.40 6.68 3.41
CA LEU A 388 37.94 7.50 4.54
C LEU A 388 37.11 8.69 4.03
N PHE A 389 35.90 8.85 4.56
CA PHE A 389 35.01 9.99 4.32
C PHE A 389 35.03 10.98 5.49
N GLU A 390 34.90 10.50 6.73
CA GLU A 390 34.87 11.35 7.93
C GLU A 390 35.85 10.81 8.98
N ASP A 391 36.63 11.70 9.60
CA ASP A 391 37.40 11.44 10.82
C ASP A 391 36.95 12.45 11.89
N ALA A 392 36.31 11.96 12.94
CA ALA A 392 35.64 12.78 13.94
C ALA A 392 36.00 12.39 15.38
N THR A 393 35.88 13.36 16.28
CA THR A 393 35.90 13.23 17.74
C THR A 393 34.59 13.79 18.29
N GLU A 394 34.40 13.83 19.61
CA GLU A 394 33.22 14.44 20.23
C GLU A 394 32.88 15.84 19.70
N LEU A 395 33.89 16.68 19.39
CA LEU A 395 33.69 18.10 19.07
C LEU A 395 34.29 18.53 17.72
N THR A 396 34.84 17.61 16.93
CA THR A 396 35.46 17.95 15.65
C THR A 396 35.18 16.88 14.61
N SER A 397 34.94 17.27 13.36
CA SER A 397 34.95 16.37 12.19
C SER A 397 35.85 16.92 11.10
N THR A 398 36.57 16.05 10.39
CA THR A 398 37.26 16.36 9.12
C THR A 398 36.70 15.45 8.04
N TYR A 399 36.27 16.06 6.93
CA TYR A 399 35.69 15.35 5.80
C TYR A 399 36.68 15.28 4.63
N TYR A 400 36.71 14.14 3.95
CA TYR A 400 37.62 13.83 2.85
C TYR A 400 36.82 13.39 1.63
N ASN A 401 37.32 13.68 0.42
CA ASN A 401 36.81 13.07 -0.80
C ASN A 401 37.40 11.68 -1.04
N LYS A 402 36.89 10.96 -2.05
CA LYS A 402 37.41 9.64 -2.51
C LYS A 402 38.90 9.63 -2.88
N LYS A 403 39.56 10.79 -3.05
CA LYS A 403 41.01 10.91 -3.30
C LYS A 403 41.82 11.23 -2.03
N GLY A 404 41.18 11.25 -0.86
CA GLY A 404 41.81 11.59 0.42
C GLY A 404 42.09 13.08 0.63
N ALA A 405 41.56 13.98 -0.21
CA ALA A 405 41.73 15.42 -0.01
C ALA A 405 40.63 15.96 0.93
N VAL A 406 41.02 16.83 1.86
CA VAL A 406 40.09 17.46 2.81
C VAL A 406 39.11 18.37 2.05
N ILE A 407 37.81 18.14 2.26
CA ILE A 407 36.70 18.89 1.63
C ILE A 407 35.86 19.70 2.63
N GLY A 408 36.06 19.47 3.94
CA GLY A 408 35.39 20.20 5.01
C GLY A 408 36.00 19.90 6.37
N LYS A 409 35.80 20.82 7.32
CA LYS A 409 36.10 20.62 8.74
C LYS A 409 34.99 21.26 9.57
N LEU A 410 34.50 20.56 10.59
CA LEU A 410 33.51 21.06 11.52
C LEU A 410 34.09 21.11 12.93
N GLN A 411 33.84 22.20 13.64
CA GLN A 411 33.95 22.29 15.08
C GLN A 411 32.56 22.41 15.67
N SER A 412 32.31 21.61 16.71
CA SER A 412 31.04 21.52 17.42
C SER A 412 31.21 21.94 18.88
N LYS A 413 30.08 22.13 19.57
CA LYS A 413 30.04 22.44 21.02
C LYS A 413 28.97 21.58 21.70
N LYS A 414 29.01 21.52 23.04
CA LYS A 414 27.91 20.95 23.82
C LYS A 414 26.75 21.94 23.90
N GLY A 415 25.57 21.48 23.51
CA GLY A 415 24.29 22.18 23.68
C GLY A 415 23.76 22.07 25.11
N THR A 416 22.63 22.73 25.37
CA THR A 416 22.01 22.85 26.71
C THR A 416 21.66 21.49 27.33
N TYR A 417 21.38 20.48 26.51
CA TYR A 417 20.99 19.13 26.96
C TYR A 417 22.11 18.08 26.79
N GLY A 418 23.36 18.52 26.60
CA GLY A 418 24.52 17.62 26.49
C GLY A 418 24.76 17.01 25.09
N TYR A 419 23.85 17.23 24.14
CA TYR A 419 24.07 16.87 22.73
C TYR A 419 25.14 17.74 22.08
N THR A 420 25.84 17.18 21.11
CA THR A 420 26.83 17.93 20.31
C THR A 420 26.11 18.67 19.19
N GLU A 421 26.31 19.98 19.10
CA GLU A 421 25.72 20.86 18.08
C GLU A 421 26.82 21.45 17.18
N PRO A 422 26.62 21.55 15.85
CA PRO A 422 27.53 22.26 14.95
C PRO A 422 27.77 23.70 15.39
N PHE A 423 29.03 24.16 15.38
CA PHE A 423 29.37 25.52 15.82
C PHE A 423 30.08 26.34 14.73
N THR A 424 31.16 25.85 14.14
CA THR A 424 31.89 26.58 13.09
C THR A 424 32.54 25.62 12.11
N GLY A 425 32.36 25.84 10.81
CA GLY A 425 32.95 25.00 9.75
C GLY A 425 31.92 24.35 8.83
N ASP A 426 32.34 23.33 8.08
CA ASP A 426 31.54 22.60 7.10
C ASP A 426 31.06 21.26 7.67
N PHE A 427 29.75 21.03 7.69
CA PHE A 427 29.09 19.74 7.88
C PHE A 427 28.71 19.15 6.52
N ILE A 428 29.04 17.88 6.26
CA ILE A 428 28.86 17.24 4.95
C ILE A 428 28.21 15.87 5.15
N THR A 429 27.21 15.54 4.33
CA THR A 429 26.55 14.23 4.31
C THR A 429 26.71 13.55 2.96
N LEU A 430 26.66 12.22 2.96
CA LEU A 430 26.63 11.41 1.73
C LEU A 430 25.21 10.91 1.45
N THR A 431 24.91 10.79 0.16
CA THR A 431 23.75 10.08 -0.39
C THR A 431 24.27 9.24 -1.56
N ASN A 432 24.06 7.91 -1.52
CA ASN A 432 24.57 6.98 -2.53
C ASN A 432 26.08 7.16 -2.83
N ASP A 433 26.90 7.23 -1.78
CA ASP A 433 28.36 7.35 -1.87
C ASP A 433 28.88 8.67 -2.50
N GLU A 434 28.00 9.64 -2.72
CA GLU A 434 28.30 10.97 -3.25
C GLU A 434 27.82 12.08 -2.29
N ILE A 435 28.32 13.31 -2.43
CA ILE A 435 27.93 14.42 -1.54
C ILE A 435 26.43 14.72 -1.74
N GLY A 436 25.63 14.50 -0.71
CA GLY A 436 24.19 14.81 -0.69
C GLY A 436 23.89 16.20 -0.17
N SER A 437 24.62 16.65 0.86
CA SER A 437 24.52 18.03 1.36
C SER A 437 25.84 18.56 1.91
N LYS A 438 26.00 19.89 1.84
CA LYS A 438 27.09 20.63 2.49
C LYS A 438 26.51 21.85 3.19
N ILE A 439 26.70 21.95 4.51
CA ILE A 439 26.20 23.05 5.35
C ILE A 439 27.38 23.71 6.04
N LYS A 440 27.51 25.04 5.93
CA LYS A 440 28.52 25.83 6.62
C LYS A 440 27.91 26.56 7.81
N TYR A 441 28.55 26.43 8.97
CA TYR A 441 28.19 27.08 10.22
C TYR A 441 29.19 28.19 10.60
N GLU A 442 28.67 29.29 11.15
CA GLU A 442 29.43 30.32 11.85
C GLU A 442 28.72 30.66 13.17
N LEU A 443 29.43 30.57 14.30
CA LEU A 443 28.90 30.84 15.65
C LEU A 443 27.62 30.06 16.02
N GLY A 444 27.47 28.83 15.51
CA GLY A 444 26.31 27.96 15.74
C GLY A 444 25.13 28.24 14.82
N GLN A 445 25.25 29.16 13.87
CA GLN A 445 24.22 29.44 12.88
C GLN A 445 24.66 28.91 11.52
N SER A 446 23.78 28.23 10.80
CA SER A 446 24.00 27.92 9.38
C SER A 446 24.03 29.23 8.61
N VAL A 447 25.10 29.45 7.83
CA VAL A 447 25.28 30.63 6.97
C VAL A 447 25.25 30.29 5.48
N TYR A 448 25.42 29.01 5.16
CA TYR A 448 25.32 28.48 3.81
C TYR A 448 24.89 27.02 3.85
N SER A 449 24.04 26.59 2.93
CA SER A 449 23.81 25.17 2.65
C SER A 449 23.69 24.94 1.15
N ALA A 450 24.12 23.76 0.71
CA ALA A 450 23.93 23.25 -0.63
C ALA A 450 23.39 21.83 -0.56
N THR A 451 22.38 21.53 -1.38
CA THR A 451 21.74 20.22 -1.47
C THR A 451 21.88 19.69 -2.89
N TYR A 452 22.24 18.42 -3.01
CA TYR A 452 22.47 17.72 -4.26
C TYR A 452 21.47 16.58 -4.41
N GLU A 453 20.88 16.45 -5.60
CA GLU A 453 20.03 15.32 -5.94
C GLU A 453 20.90 14.17 -6.45
N ALA A 454 20.81 13.02 -5.78
CA ALA A 454 21.34 11.77 -6.28
C ALA A 454 20.34 11.23 -7.33
N TYR A 455 20.79 11.03 -8.56
CA TYR A 455 19.94 10.45 -9.61
C TYR A 455 19.58 8.99 -9.25
N PRO A 456 18.43 8.45 -9.71
CA PRO A 456 18.10 7.04 -9.57
C PRO A 456 19.04 6.08 -10.34
N SER A 457 20.04 6.57 -11.07
CA SER A 457 21.04 5.74 -11.74
C SER A 457 22.44 5.96 -11.16
N TYR A 458 23.06 4.83 -10.77
CA TYR A 458 24.38 4.72 -10.12
C TYR A 458 25.57 5.36 -10.88
N ASP A 459 25.38 5.83 -12.12
CA ASP A 459 26.47 6.26 -13.02
C ASP A 459 26.53 7.77 -13.30
N SER A 460 25.66 8.58 -12.69
CA SER A 460 25.61 10.03 -12.96
C SER A 460 26.12 10.86 -11.78
N LYS A 461 26.74 12.01 -12.10
CA LYS A 461 27.25 12.94 -11.08
C LYS A 461 26.10 13.61 -10.34
N PRO A 462 26.22 13.86 -9.03
CA PRO A 462 25.22 14.62 -8.28
C PRO A 462 24.98 16.00 -8.89
N ILE A 463 23.72 16.42 -8.87
CA ILE A 463 23.31 17.70 -9.43
C ILE A 463 22.97 18.64 -8.29
N LEU A 464 23.63 19.80 -8.24
CA LEU A 464 23.27 20.86 -7.29
C LEU A 464 21.83 21.30 -7.58
N ARG A 465 20.95 21.21 -6.57
CA ARG A 465 19.53 21.58 -6.69
C ARG A 465 19.18 22.85 -5.95
N GLU A 466 19.82 23.06 -4.81
CA GLU A 466 19.52 24.20 -3.95
C GLU A 466 20.80 24.74 -3.31
N GLU A 467 20.88 26.06 -3.21
CA GLU A 467 21.79 26.74 -2.31
C GLU A 467 21.01 27.74 -1.43
N VAL A 468 21.25 27.73 -0.13
CA VAL A 468 20.69 28.71 0.81
C VAL A 468 21.84 29.51 1.40
N PHE A 469 21.72 30.83 1.41
CA PHE A 469 22.66 31.77 1.99
C PHE A 469 21.96 32.53 3.11
N THR A 470 22.44 32.39 4.33
CA THR A 470 21.85 32.96 5.56
C THR A 470 22.93 33.73 6.32
N PRO A 471 23.46 34.83 5.73
CA PRO A 471 24.59 35.54 6.33
C PRO A 471 24.17 36.12 7.69
N LEU A 472 25.12 36.20 8.64
CA LEU A 472 24.89 36.82 9.95
C LEU A 472 24.38 38.26 9.85
N ASN A 473 24.76 38.96 8.77
CA ASN A 473 24.29 40.29 8.42
C ASN A 473 23.87 40.32 6.95
N GLY A 474 22.67 40.80 6.65
CA GLY A 474 22.13 40.94 5.30
C GLY A 474 20.84 40.15 5.10
N THR A 475 20.26 40.24 3.90
CA THR A 475 19.04 39.51 3.55
C THR A 475 19.40 38.09 3.12
N PRO A 476 18.86 37.05 3.77
CA PRO A 476 18.98 35.68 3.30
C PRO A 476 18.45 35.50 1.88
N LYS A 477 19.09 34.58 1.14
CA LYS A 477 18.63 34.21 -0.20
C LYS A 477 18.74 32.71 -0.44
N ARG A 478 17.87 32.18 -1.28
CA ARG A 478 17.85 30.78 -1.72
C ARG A 478 17.89 30.73 -3.24
N ILE A 479 18.65 29.81 -3.80
CA ILE A 479 18.82 29.63 -5.24
C ILE A 479 18.47 28.20 -5.59
N TYR A 480 17.58 28.02 -6.55
CA TYR A 480 17.22 26.72 -7.09
C TYR A 480 17.84 26.52 -8.47
N TYR A 481 18.22 25.29 -8.76
CA TYR A 481 18.82 24.87 -10.01
C TYR A 481 17.97 23.77 -10.66
N THR A 482 17.90 23.78 -11.99
CA THR A 482 17.29 22.70 -12.77
C THR A 482 18.16 21.44 -12.76
N ARG A 483 17.62 20.31 -13.20
CA ARG A 483 18.37 19.05 -13.39
C ARG A 483 19.43 19.15 -14.48
N GLN A 484 19.49 20.27 -15.20
CA GLN A 484 20.56 20.59 -16.15
C GLN A 484 21.65 21.48 -15.52
N GLY A 485 21.56 21.72 -14.20
CA GLY A 485 22.49 22.56 -13.44
C GLY A 485 22.36 24.06 -13.76
N LYS A 486 21.22 24.52 -14.29
CA LYS A 486 20.98 25.93 -14.59
C LYS A 486 20.15 26.58 -13.51
N LYS A 487 20.48 27.82 -13.13
CA LYS A 487 19.69 28.58 -12.16
C LYS A 487 18.25 28.73 -12.67
N SER A 488 17.27 28.28 -11.89
CA SER A 488 15.84 28.35 -12.19
C SER A 488 15.19 29.55 -11.51
N ARG A 489 15.36 29.67 -10.18
CA ARG A 489 14.85 30.82 -9.42
C ARG A 489 15.75 31.20 -8.25
N GLU A 490 15.64 32.45 -7.84
CA GLU A 490 16.25 33.02 -6.63
C GLU A 490 15.18 33.65 -5.76
N GLU A 491 15.15 33.27 -4.48
CA GLU A 491 14.22 33.77 -3.47
C GLU A 491 15.00 34.61 -2.45
N LEU A 492 14.57 35.83 -2.21
CA LEU A 492 14.95 36.60 -1.02
C LEU A 492 13.92 36.33 0.06
N PHE A 493 14.37 36.00 1.26
CA PHE A 493 13.47 35.68 2.37
C PHE A 493 13.93 36.33 3.67
N SER A 494 13.00 36.53 4.59
CA SER A 494 13.27 36.87 5.98
C SER A 494 13.10 35.63 6.84
N LYS A 495 13.97 35.46 7.83
CA LYS A 495 13.97 34.31 8.73
C LYS A 495 13.68 34.74 10.15
N ASN A 496 12.59 34.24 10.71
CA ASN A 496 12.28 34.29 12.14
C ASN A 496 12.48 32.91 12.76
N TYR A 497 12.43 32.80 14.09
CA TYR A 497 12.78 31.57 14.81
C TYR A 497 11.91 30.34 14.44
N TYR A 498 10.70 30.57 13.92
CA TYR A 498 9.73 29.53 13.57
C TYR A 498 9.23 29.60 12.13
N ASP A 499 9.66 30.59 11.34
CA ASP A 499 9.04 30.86 10.04
C ASP A 499 9.99 31.55 9.05
N GLU A 500 9.83 31.22 7.77
CA GLU A 500 10.56 31.80 6.66
C GLU A 500 9.57 32.49 5.72
N ASN A 501 9.63 33.81 5.66
CA ASN A 501 8.75 34.61 4.83
C ASN A 501 9.48 35.04 3.56
N ILE A 502 9.07 34.49 2.41
CA ILE A 502 9.62 34.86 1.10
C ILE A 502 9.21 36.31 0.79
N LEU A 503 10.19 37.18 0.57
CA LEU A 503 10.00 38.60 0.26
C LEU A 503 9.88 38.82 -1.24
N LYS A 504 10.72 38.15 -2.04
CA LYS A 504 10.81 38.38 -3.48
C LYS A 504 11.36 37.15 -4.20
N VAL A 505 10.86 36.87 -5.40
CA VAL A 505 11.35 35.77 -6.25
C VAL A 505 11.77 36.32 -7.62
N THR A 506 12.92 35.88 -8.12
CA THR A 506 13.40 36.17 -9.48
C THR A 506 13.58 34.87 -10.24
N TYR A 507 12.98 34.76 -11.42
CA TYR A 507 12.98 33.57 -12.25
C TYR A 507 13.87 33.76 -13.48
N PHE A 508 14.50 32.67 -13.92
CA PHE A 508 15.51 32.67 -14.98
C PHE A 508 15.17 31.62 -16.06
N ASP A 509 15.47 31.93 -17.31
CA ASP A 509 15.47 30.94 -18.39
C ASP A 509 16.74 30.07 -18.39
N ALA A 510 16.79 29.07 -19.26
CA ALA A 510 17.95 28.19 -19.43
C ALA A 510 19.25 28.92 -19.85
N LYS A 511 19.16 30.18 -20.33
CA LYS A 511 20.30 31.05 -20.68
C LYS A 511 20.69 31.97 -19.53
N GLY A 512 20.01 31.92 -18.39
CA GLY A 512 20.23 32.77 -17.22
C GLY A 512 19.64 34.17 -17.36
N LYS A 513 18.75 34.41 -18.34
CA LYS A 513 18.04 35.69 -18.48
C LYS A 513 16.84 35.71 -17.55
N VAL A 514 16.61 36.83 -16.86
CA VAL A 514 15.43 37.02 -16.02
C VAL A 514 14.16 36.96 -16.88
N THR A 515 13.25 36.07 -16.53
CA THR A 515 11.94 35.87 -17.19
C THR A 515 10.79 36.47 -16.40
N GLY A 516 10.91 36.54 -15.07
CA GLY A 516 9.93 37.20 -14.20
C GLY A 516 10.50 37.56 -12.85
N VAL A 517 9.82 38.49 -12.19
CA VAL A 517 10.11 38.92 -10.82
C VAL A 517 8.78 39.05 -10.11
N PHE A 518 8.66 38.46 -8.94
CA PHE A 518 7.46 38.55 -8.10
C PHE A 518 7.83 39.13 -6.73
N ASP A 519 7.18 40.22 -6.35
CA ASP A 519 7.25 40.79 -5.01
C ASP A 519 6.15 40.17 -4.15
N ASN A 520 6.53 39.41 -3.12
CA ASN A 520 5.58 38.69 -2.29
C ASN A 520 4.89 39.59 -1.26
N ILE A 521 5.46 40.76 -0.96
CA ILE A 521 4.89 41.73 -0.02
C ILE A 521 3.81 42.53 -0.73
N GLU A 522 4.16 43.13 -1.86
CA GLU A 522 3.25 43.97 -2.64
C GLU A 522 2.31 43.15 -3.53
N LYS A 523 2.58 41.85 -3.69
CA LYS A 523 1.88 40.94 -4.60
C LYS A 523 1.84 41.53 -6.02
N GLU A 524 3.02 41.84 -6.55
CA GLU A 524 3.24 42.51 -7.83
C GLU A 524 4.22 41.72 -8.70
N GLY A 525 3.95 41.64 -10.00
CA GLY A 525 4.83 41.03 -10.99
C GLY A 525 4.44 39.61 -11.38
N THR A 526 5.40 38.82 -11.87
CA THR A 526 5.15 37.50 -12.47
C THR A 526 5.75 36.38 -11.63
N GLN A 527 4.90 35.46 -11.20
CA GLN A 527 5.20 34.24 -10.46
C GLN A 527 5.15 33.02 -11.40
N TYR A 528 6.07 32.08 -11.21
CA TYR A 528 6.04 30.77 -11.86
C TYR A 528 5.96 29.65 -10.83
N THR A 529 5.19 28.60 -11.15
CA THR A 529 5.29 27.28 -10.51
C THR A 529 5.82 26.25 -11.51
N PHE A 530 6.36 25.14 -11.01
CA PHE A 530 7.04 24.14 -11.82
C PHE A 530 6.60 22.75 -11.39
N PHE A 531 6.47 21.85 -12.37
CA PHE A 531 6.41 20.42 -12.13
C PHE A 531 7.74 19.91 -11.58
N ASP A 532 7.73 18.69 -11.05
CA ASP A 532 8.91 18.02 -10.52
C ASP A 532 10.05 17.91 -11.53
N ASN A 533 9.76 17.89 -12.84
CA ASN A 533 10.75 17.85 -13.93
C ASN A 533 11.33 19.22 -14.35
N ASP A 534 11.12 20.26 -13.55
CA ASP A 534 11.51 21.66 -13.81
C ASP A 534 10.78 22.34 -14.99
N VAL A 535 9.76 21.71 -15.57
CA VAL A 535 8.89 22.35 -16.57
C VAL A 535 7.91 23.28 -15.88
N ILE A 536 7.59 24.42 -16.51
CA ILE A 536 6.64 25.40 -15.98
C ILE A 536 5.25 24.77 -15.92
N GLU A 537 4.65 24.77 -14.73
CA GLU A 537 3.28 24.36 -14.48
C GLU A 537 2.32 25.55 -14.58
N SER A 538 2.71 26.71 -14.04
CA SER A 538 1.89 27.92 -14.19
C SER A 538 2.73 29.20 -14.28
N THR A 539 2.15 30.20 -14.93
CA THR A 539 2.63 31.58 -14.96
C THR A 539 1.51 32.51 -14.52
N SER A 540 1.68 33.20 -13.40
CA SER A 540 0.67 34.11 -12.83
C SER A 540 1.23 35.52 -12.75
N THR A 541 0.51 36.52 -13.26
CA THR A 541 0.90 37.93 -13.17
C THR A 541 -0.09 38.70 -12.32
N TYR A 542 0.44 39.43 -11.34
CA TYR A 542 -0.32 40.26 -10.42
C TYR A 542 -0.02 41.74 -10.63
N SER A 543 -1.02 42.58 -10.40
CA SER A 543 -0.83 44.02 -10.26
C SER A 543 -1.70 44.57 -9.13
N LYS A 544 -1.09 45.34 -8.22
CA LYS A 544 -1.73 45.91 -7.02
C LYS A 544 -2.43 44.85 -6.16
N GLY A 545 -1.81 43.68 -6.05
CA GLY A 545 -2.36 42.54 -5.31
C GLY A 545 -3.46 41.74 -6.01
N GLU A 546 -3.91 42.15 -7.19
CA GLU A 546 -4.92 41.42 -7.97
C GLU A 546 -4.26 40.55 -9.05
N LEU A 547 -4.74 39.31 -9.20
CA LEU A 547 -4.34 38.42 -10.30
C LEU A 547 -4.95 38.92 -11.61
N ILE A 548 -4.12 39.36 -12.55
CA ILE A 548 -4.57 39.94 -13.83
C ILE A 548 -4.39 38.99 -15.01
N TYR A 549 -3.48 38.02 -14.90
CA TYR A 549 -3.24 37.02 -15.94
C TYR A 549 -2.75 35.71 -15.31
N LYS A 550 -3.25 34.57 -15.81
CA LYS A 550 -2.75 33.23 -15.45
C LYS A 550 -2.68 32.35 -16.70
N LYS A 551 -1.60 31.60 -16.82
CA LYS A 551 -1.43 30.52 -17.80
C LYS A 551 -1.08 29.25 -17.04
N GLU A 552 -1.80 28.17 -17.28
CA GLU A 552 -1.71 26.94 -16.48
C GLU A 552 -1.63 25.71 -17.37
N TYR A 553 -0.74 24.80 -16.99
CA TYR A 553 -0.49 23.53 -17.65
C TYR A 553 -0.89 22.38 -16.73
N ALA A 554 -1.42 21.31 -17.30
CA ALA A 554 -1.76 20.08 -16.58
C ALA A 554 -0.99 18.89 -17.17
N ASN A 555 -0.76 17.84 -16.38
CA ASN A 555 -0.07 16.63 -16.83
C ASN A 555 -1.07 15.69 -17.54
N LYS A 556 -0.80 15.30 -18.78
CA LYS A 556 -1.66 14.34 -19.51
C LYS A 556 -1.72 12.97 -18.83
N ASN A 557 -0.64 12.60 -18.14
CA ASN A 557 -0.55 11.31 -17.45
C ASN A 557 -1.19 11.34 -16.04
N GLY A 558 -1.89 12.43 -15.69
CA GLY A 558 -2.50 12.63 -14.38
C GLY A 558 -1.50 13.12 -13.31
N SER A 559 -2.05 13.56 -12.18
CA SER A 559 -1.27 14.19 -11.10
C SER A 559 -0.33 13.24 -10.34
N TYR A 560 -0.51 11.92 -10.47
CA TYR A 560 0.33 10.92 -9.79
C TYR A 560 1.45 10.35 -10.66
N SER A 561 1.49 10.67 -11.95
CA SER A 561 2.52 10.13 -12.84
C SER A 561 3.85 10.86 -12.63
N THR A 562 4.92 10.09 -12.49
CA THR A 562 6.30 10.59 -12.49
C THR A 562 6.75 11.06 -13.88
N GLU A 563 6.04 10.63 -14.93
CA GLU A 563 6.26 11.11 -16.30
C GLU A 563 5.38 12.33 -16.56
N ILE A 564 6.04 13.47 -16.72
CA ILE A 564 5.38 14.75 -16.94
C ILE A 564 5.31 15.02 -18.45
N ASP A 565 4.10 14.92 -19.03
CA ASP A 565 3.77 15.39 -20.39
C ASP A 565 2.74 16.53 -20.29
N PRO A 566 3.19 17.79 -20.19
CA PRO A 566 2.30 18.90 -19.90
C PRO A 566 1.57 19.40 -21.15
N TYR A 567 0.27 19.69 -21.00
CA TYR A 567 -0.54 20.42 -21.99
C TYR A 567 -1.07 21.72 -21.41
N LEU A 568 -1.36 22.70 -22.26
CA LEU A 568 -1.91 23.99 -21.83
C LEU A 568 -3.38 23.80 -21.43
N ALA A 569 -3.70 23.82 -20.14
CA ALA A 569 -5.07 23.62 -19.66
C ALA A 569 -5.88 24.93 -19.72
N SER A 570 -5.28 26.06 -19.35
CA SER A 570 -5.95 27.36 -19.40
C SER A 570 -5.03 28.55 -19.64
N GLU A 571 -5.56 29.58 -20.29
CA GLU A 571 -4.96 30.90 -20.41
C GLU A 571 -6.03 31.98 -20.15
N ILE A 572 -5.88 32.71 -19.06
CA ILE A 572 -6.88 33.64 -18.52
C ILE A 572 -6.28 35.03 -18.39
N ASN A 573 -6.87 36.00 -19.08
CA ASN A 573 -6.74 37.42 -18.77
C ASN A 573 -7.98 37.86 -17.99
N TYR A 574 -7.83 38.07 -16.69
CA TYR A 574 -8.92 38.35 -15.75
C TYR A 574 -9.62 39.71 -15.98
N ASN A 575 -9.11 40.52 -16.91
CA ASN A 575 -9.71 41.77 -17.36
C ASN A 575 -10.38 41.68 -18.74
N LYS A 576 -10.29 40.52 -19.40
CA LYS A 576 -10.74 40.36 -20.78
C LYS A 576 -11.45 39.02 -21.01
N GLU A 577 -10.69 37.95 -21.11
CA GLU A 577 -11.17 36.63 -21.52
C GLU A 577 -10.28 35.50 -20.98
N GLY A 578 -10.87 34.33 -20.80
CA GLY A 578 -10.18 33.07 -20.54
C GLY A 578 -10.50 32.03 -21.61
N VAL A 579 -9.50 31.24 -21.96
CA VAL A 579 -9.57 30.16 -22.93
C VAL A 579 -9.09 28.88 -22.26
N PHE A 580 -9.81 27.78 -22.47
CA PHE A 580 -9.55 26.48 -21.84
C PHE A 580 -9.42 25.41 -22.92
N TYR A 581 -8.50 24.47 -22.72
CA TYR A 581 -8.16 23.47 -23.73
C TYR A 581 -8.28 22.05 -23.18
N ASP A 582 -8.52 21.10 -24.09
CA ASP A 582 -8.36 19.67 -23.82
C ASP A 582 -6.87 19.25 -23.90
N MET A 583 -6.61 17.97 -23.64
CA MET A 583 -5.27 17.39 -23.64
C MET A 583 -4.61 17.38 -25.04
N GLU A 584 -5.40 17.44 -26.11
CA GLU A 584 -4.95 17.59 -27.50
C GLU A 584 -4.64 19.05 -27.88
N GLY A 585 -5.00 20.01 -27.03
CA GLY A 585 -4.81 21.44 -27.26
C GLY A 585 -5.92 22.11 -28.07
N ASN A 586 -7.08 21.47 -28.25
CA ASN A 586 -8.26 22.10 -28.82
C ASN A 586 -8.96 22.95 -27.77
N VAL A 587 -9.56 24.06 -28.19
CA VAL A 587 -10.32 24.93 -27.29
C VAL A 587 -11.67 24.27 -26.95
N ILE A 588 -11.89 23.95 -25.68
CA ILE A 588 -13.14 23.36 -25.19
C ILE A 588 -14.07 24.38 -24.54
N ALA A 589 -13.54 25.50 -24.04
CA ALA A 589 -14.36 26.54 -23.42
C ALA A 589 -13.73 27.94 -23.58
N LYS A 590 -14.59 28.97 -23.54
CA LYS A 590 -14.21 30.38 -23.52
C LYS A 590 -15.17 31.17 -22.64
N ALA A 591 -14.64 32.09 -21.84
CA ALA A 591 -15.43 33.02 -21.05
C ALA A 591 -14.84 34.43 -21.07
N SER A 592 -15.70 35.45 -21.07
CA SER A 592 -15.32 36.82 -20.78
C SER A 592 -15.21 37.04 -19.27
N TYR A 593 -14.29 37.90 -18.85
CA TYR A 593 -14.06 38.23 -17.44
C TYR A 593 -14.31 39.71 -17.17
N LYS A 594 -14.86 40.01 -15.99
CA LYS A 594 -15.07 41.38 -15.50
C LYS A 594 -14.75 41.44 -14.02
N ALA A 595 -13.88 42.38 -13.63
CA ALA A 595 -13.43 42.55 -12.24
C ALA A 595 -12.93 41.23 -11.61
N GLY A 596 -12.10 40.48 -12.34
CA GLY A 596 -11.49 39.25 -11.84
C GLY A 596 -12.39 38.01 -11.87
N LYS A 597 -13.67 38.12 -12.29
CA LYS A 597 -14.64 37.02 -12.25
C LYS A 597 -15.18 36.67 -13.64
N PRO A 598 -15.54 35.40 -13.90
CA PRO A 598 -16.27 35.03 -15.10
C PRO A 598 -17.56 35.83 -15.25
N TYR A 599 -17.86 36.31 -16.46
CA TYR A 599 -19.02 37.15 -16.76
C TYR A 599 -19.98 36.49 -17.76
N THR A 600 -19.50 36.14 -18.96
CA THR A 600 -20.30 35.43 -19.97
C THR A 600 -19.46 34.39 -20.69
N GLY A 601 -19.98 33.16 -20.80
CA GLY A 601 -19.34 32.03 -21.48
C GLY A 601 -19.15 30.83 -20.56
N THR A 602 -18.25 29.92 -20.92
CA THR A 602 -18.01 28.67 -20.19
C THR A 602 -16.56 28.64 -19.68
N VAL A 603 -16.39 28.16 -18.45
CA VAL A 603 -15.10 28.01 -17.77
C VAL A 603 -14.88 26.52 -17.53
N SER A 604 -13.64 26.04 -17.71
CA SER A 604 -13.22 24.70 -17.32
C SER A 604 -12.11 24.82 -16.28
N ILE A 605 -12.31 24.25 -15.09
CA ILE A 605 -11.34 24.32 -13.99
C ILE A 605 -10.85 22.91 -13.73
N TYR A 606 -9.54 22.71 -13.87
CA TYR A 606 -8.83 21.51 -13.46
C TYR A 606 -8.11 21.78 -12.15
N ASP A 607 -8.31 20.94 -11.13
CA ASP A 607 -7.68 21.10 -9.81
C ASP A 607 -6.63 20.02 -9.48
N GLY A 608 -6.28 19.18 -10.46
CA GLY A 608 -5.36 18.06 -10.29
C GLY A 608 -6.05 16.72 -10.01
N TYR A 609 -7.32 16.72 -9.62
CA TYR A 609 -8.08 15.51 -9.32
C TYR A 609 -9.43 15.48 -10.02
N SER A 610 -9.89 16.61 -10.53
CA SER A 610 -11.18 16.75 -11.15
C SER A 610 -11.22 17.89 -12.14
N THR A 611 -12.16 17.80 -13.07
CA THR A 611 -12.53 18.88 -13.98
C THR A 611 -13.95 19.34 -13.69
N THR A 612 -14.12 20.62 -13.43
CA THR A 612 -15.42 21.28 -13.33
C THR A 612 -15.64 22.22 -14.50
N ILE A 613 -16.74 22.02 -15.25
CA ILE A 613 -17.12 22.90 -16.36
C ILE A 613 -18.39 23.66 -15.97
N SER A 614 -18.35 24.99 -15.97
CA SER A 614 -19.46 25.84 -15.56
C SER A 614 -19.76 26.92 -16.60
N SER A 615 -21.04 27.20 -16.85
CA SER A 615 -21.48 28.27 -17.74
C SER A 615 -21.99 29.50 -16.98
N TYR A 616 -21.74 30.68 -17.53
CA TYR A 616 -22.04 31.98 -16.92
C TYR A 616 -22.79 32.89 -17.89
N GLU A 617 -23.77 33.61 -17.38
CA GLU A 617 -24.42 34.75 -18.03
C GLU A 617 -24.48 35.96 -17.08
N LYS A 618 -23.93 37.11 -17.51
CA LYS A 618 -23.92 38.37 -16.76
C LYS A 618 -23.35 38.25 -15.34
N GLY A 619 -22.36 37.37 -15.16
CA GLY A 619 -21.66 37.15 -13.89
C GLY A 619 -22.34 36.17 -12.95
N LEU A 620 -23.42 35.52 -13.38
CA LEU A 620 -24.13 34.48 -12.62
C LEU A 620 -24.01 33.14 -13.34
N LYS A 621 -23.92 32.04 -12.59
CA LYS A 621 -23.98 30.69 -13.18
C LYS A 621 -25.33 30.50 -13.86
N GLU A 622 -25.33 29.96 -15.07
CA GLU A 622 -26.52 29.71 -15.89
C GLU A 622 -26.32 28.44 -16.71
N GLY A 623 -27.29 27.52 -16.69
CA GLY A 623 -27.21 26.25 -17.41
C GLY A 623 -26.63 25.11 -16.57
N VAL A 624 -25.91 24.19 -17.19
CA VAL A 624 -25.39 22.98 -16.53
C VAL A 624 -23.92 23.16 -16.15
N GLU A 625 -23.60 22.81 -14.92
CA GLU A 625 -22.25 22.60 -14.42
C GLU A 625 -21.99 21.09 -14.34
N THR A 626 -20.86 20.62 -14.84
CA THR A 626 -20.47 19.21 -14.79
C THR A 626 -19.20 19.04 -13.97
N PHE A 627 -19.19 18.05 -13.08
CA PHE A 627 -18.01 17.63 -12.33
C PHE A 627 -17.59 16.22 -12.77
N LYS A 628 -16.34 16.08 -13.23
CA LYS A 628 -15.70 14.81 -13.57
C LYS A 628 -14.49 14.61 -12.66
N SER A 629 -14.42 13.47 -11.97
CA SER A 629 -13.24 13.06 -11.20
C SER A 629 -12.21 12.43 -12.15
N ASP A 630 -10.91 12.61 -11.91
CA ASP A 630 -9.85 11.92 -12.65
C ASP A 630 -9.82 10.41 -12.35
N TYR A 631 -10.43 9.99 -11.23
CA TYR A 631 -10.60 8.57 -10.87
C TYR A 631 -11.76 7.90 -11.60
N ALA A 632 -12.59 8.66 -12.32
CA ALA A 632 -13.79 8.17 -12.98
C ALA A 632 -13.87 8.69 -14.40
N ASP A 633 -14.03 7.80 -15.38
CA ASP A 633 -14.17 8.23 -16.77
C ASP A 633 -15.51 8.91 -17.10
N TYR A 634 -16.41 9.00 -16.11
CA TYR A 634 -17.76 9.55 -16.23
C TYR A 634 -17.96 10.87 -15.46
N VAL A 635 -19.04 11.59 -15.80
CA VAL A 635 -19.47 12.78 -15.06
C VAL A 635 -20.14 12.33 -13.77
N ALA A 636 -19.54 12.59 -12.61
CA ALA A 636 -20.09 12.17 -11.32
C ALA A 636 -21.25 13.08 -10.84
N THR A 637 -21.24 14.37 -11.21
CA THR A 637 -22.33 15.29 -10.84
C THR A 637 -22.67 16.25 -11.98
N LYS A 638 -23.97 16.51 -12.16
CA LYS A 638 -24.49 17.63 -12.96
C LYS A 638 -25.33 18.55 -12.10
N THR A 639 -24.97 19.82 -12.05
CA THR A 639 -25.71 20.85 -11.28
C THR A 639 -26.30 21.88 -12.22
N TYR A 640 -27.61 22.08 -12.13
CA TYR A 640 -28.36 22.98 -13.00
C TYR A 640 -28.58 24.31 -12.29
N TYR A 641 -28.20 25.40 -12.94
CA TYR A 641 -28.33 26.76 -12.43
C TYR A 641 -29.27 27.60 -13.28
N LYS A 642 -30.01 28.48 -12.62
CA LYS A 642 -30.81 29.55 -13.23
C LYS A 642 -30.64 30.83 -12.44
N ALA A 643 -30.18 31.90 -13.10
CA ALA A 643 -29.87 33.19 -12.51
C ALA A 643 -28.97 33.08 -11.25
N GLY A 644 -27.98 32.18 -11.29
CA GLY A 644 -27.03 31.95 -10.20
C GLY A 644 -27.54 31.05 -9.05
N GLN A 645 -28.80 30.61 -9.09
CA GLN A 645 -29.36 29.68 -8.10
C GLN A 645 -29.40 28.26 -8.63
N ILE A 646 -29.12 27.28 -7.78
CA ILE A 646 -29.29 25.86 -8.09
C ILE A 646 -30.78 25.57 -8.22
N VAL A 647 -31.17 24.85 -9.26
CA VAL A 647 -32.55 24.39 -9.48
C VAL A 647 -32.66 22.86 -9.49
N LYS A 648 -31.58 22.16 -9.84
CA LYS A 648 -31.52 20.70 -9.89
C LYS A 648 -30.08 20.22 -9.71
N GLU A 649 -29.90 19.07 -9.10
CA GLU A 649 -28.63 18.33 -9.05
C GLU A 649 -28.88 16.87 -9.43
N GLU A 650 -27.99 16.29 -10.22
CA GLU A 650 -27.99 14.88 -10.58
C GLU A 650 -26.64 14.27 -10.21
N ASN A 651 -26.65 13.14 -9.51
CA ASN A 651 -25.45 12.39 -9.14
C ASN A 651 -25.42 11.06 -9.89
N TYR A 652 -24.23 10.68 -10.33
CA TYR A 652 -23.99 9.52 -11.16
C TYR A 652 -22.90 8.63 -10.55
N LEU A 653 -23.05 7.33 -10.74
CA LEU A 653 -22.08 6.30 -10.42
C LEU A 653 -21.96 5.43 -11.67
N ASP A 654 -20.75 5.14 -12.15
CA ASP A 654 -20.48 4.31 -13.33
C ASP A 654 -21.35 4.60 -14.57
N ASN A 655 -21.60 5.88 -14.84
CA ASN A 655 -22.47 6.43 -15.90
C ASN A 655 -23.99 6.29 -15.73
N TYR A 656 -24.52 5.62 -14.70
CA TYR A 656 -25.96 5.60 -14.42
C TYR A 656 -26.36 6.71 -13.43
N LEU A 657 -27.60 7.18 -13.53
CA LEU A 657 -28.13 8.26 -12.70
C LEU A 657 -28.54 7.70 -11.33
N GLN A 658 -27.73 7.89 -10.31
CA GLN A 658 -28.04 7.39 -8.96
C GLN A 658 -29.11 8.23 -8.25
N SER A 659 -29.08 9.56 -8.42
CA SER A 659 -30.10 10.44 -7.82
C SER A 659 -30.34 11.74 -8.58
N SER A 660 -31.55 12.28 -8.46
CA SER A 660 -31.95 13.59 -8.99
C SER A 660 -32.66 14.39 -7.90
N LYS A 661 -32.13 15.55 -7.54
CA LYS A 661 -32.60 16.43 -6.45
C LYS A 661 -33.07 17.77 -7.03
N LEU A 662 -34.16 18.33 -6.49
CA LEU A 662 -34.68 19.63 -6.89
C LEU A 662 -34.46 20.69 -5.81
N TYR A 663 -34.19 21.92 -6.27
CA TYR A 663 -33.88 23.05 -5.41
C TYR A 663 -34.77 24.24 -5.74
N LYS A 664 -35.09 25.01 -4.71
CA LYS A 664 -35.77 26.31 -4.80
C LYS A 664 -35.16 27.25 -3.78
N ASP A 665 -34.80 28.46 -4.22
CA ASP A 665 -34.20 29.50 -3.37
C ASP A 665 -32.91 29.04 -2.63
N GLY A 666 -32.19 28.07 -3.20
CA GLY A 666 -30.96 27.50 -2.64
C GLY A 666 -31.16 26.31 -1.69
N GLU A 667 -32.39 25.91 -1.42
CA GLU A 667 -32.72 24.79 -0.52
C GLU A 667 -33.40 23.65 -1.29
N LEU A 668 -33.26 22.41 -0.80
CA LEU A 668 -33.97 21.26 -1.35
C LEU A 668 -35.49 21.48 -1.25
N ASN A 669 -36.19 21.39 -2.37
CA ASN A 669 -37.63 21.64 -2.42
C ASN A 669 -38.26 20.88 -3.60
N GLY A 670 -39.20 20.00 -3.31
CA GLY A 670 -39.80 19.05 -4.25
C GLY A 670 -39.18 17.65 -4.17
N PRO A 671 -39.44 16.78 -5.16
CA PRO A 671 -39.02 15.39 -5.12
C PRO A 671 -37.52 15.24 -5.37
N THR A 672 -36.88 14.45 -4.51
CA THR A 672 -35.63 13.75 -4.79
C THR A 672 -35.96 12.32 -5.21
N THR A 673 -35.40 11.88 -6.33
CA THR A 673 -35.62 10.53 -6.87
C THR A 673 -34.30 9.77 -6.87
N PHE A 674 -34.34 8.50 -6.46
CA PHE A 674 -33.22 7.58 -6.47
C PHE A 674 -33.49 6.45 -7.45
N TYR A 675 -32.45 6.01 -8.16
CA TYR A 675 -32.55 4.97 -9.17
C TYR A 675 -31.56 3.84 -8.91
N ASP A 676 -31.85 2.66 -9.47
CA ASP A 676 -30.89 1.55 -9.60
C ASP A 676 -30.02 1.70 -10.86
N GLU A 677 -29.20 0.69 -11.14
CA GLU A 677 -28.29 0.66 -12.28
C GLU A 677 -29.02 0.53 -13.64
N GLU A 678 -30.22 -0.06 -13.64
CA GLU A 678 -31.10 -0.12 -14.81
C GLU A 678 -31.85 1.19 -15.08
N GLY A 679 -31.81 2.13 -14.13
CA GLY A 679 -32.49 3.43 -14.21
C GLY A 679 -33.95 3.40 -13.78
N GLU A 680 -34.38 2.34 -13.10
CA GLU A 680 -35.70 2.22 -12.48
C GLU A 680 -35.73 2.96 -11.13
N VAL A 681 -36.89 3.51 -10.78
CA VAL A 681 -37.04 4.30 -9.56
C VAL A 681 -37.18 3.37 -8.35
N ILE A 682 -36.18 3.38 -7.47
CA ILE A 682 -36.16 2.58 -6.24
C ILE A 682 -36.65 3.33 -5.01
N ALA A 683 -36.57 4.67 -5.00
CA ALA A 683 -37.11 5.50 -3.93
C ALA A 683 -37.40 6.94 -4.39
N THR A 684 -38.33 7.59 -3.68
CA THR A 684 -38.58 9.03 -3.80
C THR A 684 -38.73 9.66 -2.42
N LEU A 685 -38.23 10.87 -2.24
CA LEU A 685 -38.38 11.68 -1.04
C LEU A 685 -38.73 13.12 -1.38
N GLU A 686 -39.89 13.58 -0.94
CA GLU A 686 -40.31 14.97 -1.04
C GLU A 686 -39.62 15.82 0.03
N TYR A 687 -38.95 16.90 -0.38
CA TYR A 687 -38.41 17.94 0.49
C TYR A 687 -39.29 19.19 0.50
N LYS A 688 -39.43 19.84 1.66
CA LYS A 688 -40.09 21.14 1.82
C LYS A 688 -39.19 22.06 2.64
N ASP A 689 -38.81 23.19 2.04
CA ASP A 689 -38.00 24.24 2.67
C ASP A 689 -36.70 23.68 3.31
N GLY A 690 -36.02 22.78 2.57
CA GLY A 690 -34.78 22.14 3.00
C GLY A 690 -34.95 20.87 3.84
N TYR A 691 -36.15 20.54 4.32
CA TYR A 691 -36.38 19.39 5.21
C TYR A 691 -37.08 18.23 4.50
N ALA A 692 -36.65 17.01 4.80
CA ALA A 692 -37.32 15.79 4.37
C ALA A 692 -38.77 15.77 4.89
N HIS A 693 -39.76 15.45 4.04
CA HIS A 693 -41.17 15.52 4.38
C HIS A 693 -41.92 14.20 4.20
N GLN A 694 -41.83 13.58 3.02
CA GLN A 694 -42.60 12.36 2.71
C GLN A 694 -41.84 11.47 1.74
N GLY A 695 -41.65 10.19 2.09
CA GLY A 695 -40.98 9.20 1.24
C GLY A 695 -39.70 8.65 1.86
N THR A 696 -38.80 8.09 1.06
CA THR A 696 -37.61 7.37 1.55
C THR A 696 -36.33 7.98 1.00
N ASN A 697 -35.41 8.34 1.90
CA ASN A 697 -34.03 8.70 1.57
C ASN A 697 -33.17 7.44 1.44
N ILE A 698 -32.19 7.46 0.53
CA ILE A 698 -31.12 6.45 0.49
C ILE A 698 -29.80 7.16 0.76
N ALA A 699 -29.07 6.69 1.77
CA ALA A 699 -27.67 7.05 2.00
C ALA A 699 -26.80 5.87 1.56
N TYR A 700 -26.03 6.08 0.49
CA TYR A 700 -25.13 5.06 -0.05
C TYR A 700 -23.81 5.05 0.74
N GLY A 701 -23.42 3.87 1.20
CA GLY A 701 -22.14 3.61 1.88
C GLY A 701 -21.30 2.61 1.11
N TYR A 702 -20.06 2.37 1.56
CA TYR A 702 -19.17 1.40 0.94
C TYR A 702 -19.63 -0.04 1.20
N GLU A 703 -19.99 -0.35 2.45
CA GLU A 703 -20.37 -1.70 2.91
C GLU A 703 -21.89 -1.91 3.03
N SER A 704 -22.64 -0.82 3.17
CA SER A 704 -24.10 -0.88 3.31
C SER A 704 -24.79 0.42 2.88
N ASN A 705 -26.03 0.27 2.43
CA ASN A 705 -26.94 1.36 2.11
C ASN A 705 -27.97 1.51 3.24
N ALA A 706 -28.19 2.73 3.71
CA ALA A 706 -29.21 3.04 4.70
C ALA A 706 -30.43 3.69 4.02
N TYR A 707 -31.63 3.21 4.36
CA TYR A 707 -32.91 3.71 3.87
C TYR A 707 -33.67 4.31 5.04
N THR A 708 -34.04 5.59 4.95
CA THR A 708 -34.81 6.30 6.01
C THR A 708 -36.13 6.79 5.42
N THR A 709 -37.25 6.29 5.96
CA THR A 709 -38.61 6.67 5.54
C THR A 709 -39.18 7.76 6.44
N TYR A 710 -39.76 8.77 5.81
CA TYR A 710 -40.37 9.94 6.42
C TYR A 710 -41.87 10.01 6.14
N GLU A 711 -42.64 10.39 7.16
CA GLU A 711 -44.04 10.79 7.03
C GLU A 711 -44.28 12.12 7.76
N ASN A 712 -44.79 13.11 7.03
CA ASN A 712 -45.02 14.48 7.53
C ASN A 712 -43.79 15.11 8.22
N GLY A 713 -42.59 14.80 7.76
CA GLY A 713 -41.32 15.31 8.27
C GLY A 713 -40.75 14.59 9.50
N LEU A 714 -41.37 13.48 9.91
CA LEU A 714 -40.88 12.62 10.98
C LEU A 714 -40.39 11.30 10.40
N ILE A 715 -39.26 10.79 10.91
CA ILE A 715 -38.79 9.44 10.57
C ILE A 715 -39.80 8.44 11.13
N THR A 716 -40.20 7.45 10.33
CA THR A 716 -41.12 6.38 10.74
C THR A 716 -40.47 5.00 10.68
N TYR A 717 -39.49 4.82 9.80
CA TYR A 717 -38.80 3.55 9.58
C TYR A 717 -37.40 3.76 9.02
N GLU A 718 -36.44 2.94 9.45
CA GLU A 718 -35.10 2.87 8.87
C GLU A 718 -34.73 1.41 8.60
N LYS A 719 -33.94 1.17 7.55
CA LYS A 719 -33.30 -0.13 7.32
C LYS A 719 -31.91 0.02 6.73
N THR A 720 -31.04 -0.93 7.01
CA THR A 720 -29.69 -1.00 6.45
C THR A 720 -29.53 -2.31 5.68
N VAL A 721 -28.99 -2.22 4.46
CA VAL A 721 -28.84 -3.36 3.54
C VAL A 721 -27.38 -3.42 3.06
N SER A 722 -26.80 -4.61 3.02
CA SER A 722 -25.44 -4.82 2.51
C SER A 722 -25.30 -4.41 1.04
N THR A 723 -24.24 -3.67 0.70
CA THR A 723 -23.92 -3.35 -0.71
C THR A 723 -23.41 -4.55 -1.48
N TYR A 724 -22.75 -5.50 -0.81
CA TYR A 724 -22.17 -6.69 -1.43
C TYR A 724 -23.19 -7.79 -1.70
N THR A 725 -24.10 -8.03 -0.74
CA THR A 725 -25.01 -9.18 -0.78
C THR A 725 -26.47 -8.80 -0.97
N GLY A 726 -26.83 -7.53 -0.77
CA GLY A 726 -28.23 -7.08 -0.80
C GLY A 726 -29.08 -7.52 0.39
N LEU A 727 -28.48 -8.16 1.40
CA LEU A 727 -29.18 -8.70 2.57
C LEU A 727 -29.55 -7.61 3.59
N LEU A 728 -30.70 -7.77 4.26
CA LEU A 728 -31.15 -6.89 5.33
C LEU A 728 -30.31 -7.10 6.59
N LEU A 729 -29.59 -6.07 7.04
CA LEU A 729 -28.72 -6.12 8.22
C LEU A 729 -29.42 -5.63 9.48
N SER A 730 -30.24 -4.59 9.35
CA SER A 730 -31.06 -4.08 10.46
C SER A 730 -32.27 -3.32 9.96
N GLU A 731 -33.29 -3.24 10.80
CA GLU A 731 -34.42 -2.33 10.64
C GLU A 731 -34.82 -1.68 11.97
N GLU A 732 -35.34 -0.47 11.90
CA GLU A 732 -35.77 0.31 13.05
C GLU A 732 -37.12 0.97 12.78
N LYS A 733 -38.09 0.77 13.66
CA LYS A 733 -39.44 1.35 13.56
C LYS A 733 -39.67 2.37 14.66
N MET A 734 -40.07 3.57 14.27
CA MET A 734 -40.43 4.63 15.22
C MET A 734 -41.87 4.44 15.71
N LEU A 735 -42.08 4.46 17.03
CA LEU A 735 -43.37 4.29 17.69
C LEU A 735 -43.99 5.64 18.07
N ALA A 736 -45.31 5.65 18.26
CA ALA A 736 -46.08 6.88 18.51
C ALA A 736 -45.73 7.59 19.83
N ASP A 737 -45.09 6.89 20.76
CA ASP A 737 -44.61 7.44 22.04
C ASP A 737 -43.18 8.00 21.98
N GLY A 738 -42.58 8.05 20.78
CA GLY A 738 -41.21 8.51 20.54
C GLY A 738 -40.13 7.48 20.84
N SER A 739 -40.50 6.26 21.24
CA SER A 739 -39.56 5.14 21.33
C SER A 739 -39.37 4.48 19.96
N THR A 740 -38.31 3.69 19.82
CA THR A 740 -37.99 2.95 18.60
C THR A 740 -37.93 1.47 18.90
N GLN A 741 -38.19 0.64 17.90
CA GLN A 741 -37.99 -0.81 17.96
C GLN A 741 -37.01 -1.20 16.85
N LYS A 742 -35.85 -1.73 17.24
CA LYS A 742 -34.79 -2.14 16.34
C LYS A 742 -34.66 -3.66 16.27
N SER A 743 -34.48 -4.17 15.06
CA SER A 743 -34.20 -5.57 14.75
C SER A 743 -32.85 -5.67 14.04
N ILE A 744 -32.03 -6.67 14.41
CA ILE A 744 -30.72 -6.96 13.80
C ILE A 744 -30.73 -8.38 13.27
N TYR A 745 -30.16 -8.60 12.09
CA TYR A 745 -30.13 -9.88 11.39
C TYR A 745 -28.70 -10.37 11.16
N ASP A 746 -28.54 -11.69 10.95
CA ASP A 746 -27.28 -12.30 10.52
C ASP A 746 -27.15 -12.38 8.99
N GLU A 747 -26.05 -12.97 8.53
CA GLU A 747 -25.74 -13.23 7.11
C GLU A 747 -26.77 -14.11 6.38
N ASN A 748 -27.71 -14.73 7.09
CA ASN A 748 -28.80 -15.55 6.52
C ASN A 748 -30.18 -14.88 6.71
N GLU A 749 -30.22 -13.58 7.04
CA GLU A 749 -31.40 -12.81 7.43
C GLU A 749 -32.15 -13.41 8.64
N ALA A 750 -31.48 -14.22 9.47
CA ALA A 750 -32.09 -14.70 10.70
C ALA A 750 -31.96 -13.63 11.78
N LEU A 751 -33.06 -13.37 12.48
CA LEU A 751 -33.12 -12.38 13.55
C LEU A 751 -32.16 -12.77 14.69
N ILE A 752 -31.22 -11.88 15.02
CA ILE A 752 -30.28 -12.01 16.15
C ILE A 752 -30.82 -11.25 17.36
N TYR A 753 -31.31 -10.03 17.14
CA TYR A 753 -31.75 -9.15 18.21
C TYR A 753 -33.03 -8.41 17.86
N GLN A 754 -33.86 -8.20 18.86
CA GLN A 754 -34.94 -7.23 18.81
C GLN A 754 -34.97 -6.45 20.13
N TYR A 755 -34.84 -5.13 20.08
CA TYR A 755 -34.87 -4.29 21.28
C TYR A 755 -35.52 -2.94 21.04
N GLY A 756 -36.05 -2.34 22.11
CA GLY A 756 -36.56 -0.97 22.07
C GLY A 756 -35.54 0.06 22.54
N MET A 757 -35.61 1.28 22.01
CA MET A 757 -34.83 2.42 22.48
C MET A 757 -35.70 3.64 22.76
N LYS A 758 -35.28 4.49 23.69
CA LYS A 758 -35.86 5.81 23.95
C LYS A 758 -34.75 6.74 24.42
N ASP A 759 -34.64 7.93 23.82
CA ASP A 759 -33.58 8.90 24.11
C ASP A 759 -32.16 8.28 24.07
N TYR A 760 -31.90 7.46 23.05
CA TYR A 760 -30.65 6.70 22.83
C TYR A 760 -30.31 5.64 23.90
N ALA A 761 -31.25 5.30 24.79
CA ALA A 761 -31.07 4.26 25.79
C ALA A 761 -32.03 3.09 25.57
N LEU A 762 -31.61 1.86 25.93
CA LEU A 762 -32.49 0.69 25.87
C LEU A 762 -33.75 0.92 26.70
N HIS A 763 -34.92 0.69 26.11
CA HIS A 763 -36.22 0.90 26.76
C HIS A 763 -37.23 -0.13 26.27
N GLY A 764 -38.02 -0.69 27.18
CA GLY A 764 -38.96 -1.76 26.86
C GLY A 764 -38.26 -3.11 26.72
N THR A 765 -38.78 -3.99 25.85
CA THR A 765 -38.30 -5.37 25.76
C THR A 765 -37.04 -5.48 24.90
N CYS A 766 -36.04 -6.25 25.35
CA CYS A 766 -34.88 -6.69 24.58
C CYS A 766 -34.88 -8.22 24.50
N ILE A 767 -34.74 -8.78 23.30
CA ILE A 767 -34.74 -10.22 23.02
C ILE A 767 -33.51 -10.56 22.18
N TYR A 768 -32.72 -11.50 22.69
CA TYR A 768 -31.64 -12.14 21.96
C TYR A 768 -32.11 -13.50 21.43
N TYR A 769 -31.81 -13.78 20.16
CA TYR A 769 -32.14 -15.01 19.47
C TYR A 769 -30.87 -15.79 19.13
N GLU A 770 -30.91 -17.10 19.35
CA GLU A 770 -29.84 -18.02 18.95
C GLU A 770 -30.47 -19.17 18.15
N LYS A 771 -29.97 -19.41 16.95
CA LYS A 771 -30.50 -20.44 16.02
C LYS A 771 -32.02 -20.29 15.81
N GLY A 772 -32.47 -19.05 15.62
CA GLY A 772 -33.87 -18.68 15.37
C GLY A 772 -34.80 -18.80 16.58
N LYS A 773 -34.29 -19.05 17.80
CA LYS A 773 -35.11 -19.16 19.02
C LYS A 773 -34.72 -18.09 20.04
N ALA A 774 -35.72 -17.46 20.66
CA ALA A 774 -35.48 -16.51 21.75
C ALA A 774 -34.73 -17.21 22.90
N LYS A 775 -33.48 -16.81 23.12
CA LYS A 775 -32.58 -17.36 24.14
C LYS A 775 -32.65 -16.55 25.42
N TYR A 776 -32.53 -15.22 25.31
CA TYR A 776 -32.65 -14.31 26.44
C TYR A 776 -33.70 -13.24 26.17
N LYS A 777 -34.42 -12.87 27.22
CA LYS A 777 -35.43 -11.81 27.20
C LYS A 777 -35.31 -10.98 28.46
N SER A 778 -35.23 -9.67 28.28
CA SER A 778 -35.13 -8.67 29.35
C SER A 778 -36.03 -7.48 29.09
N THR A 779 -36.26 -6.69 30.13
CA THR A 779 -36.98 -5.41 30.06
C THR A 779 -36.10 -4.31 30.64
N PHE A 780 -36.01 -3.20 29.91
CA PHE A 780 -35.19 -2.04 30.24
C PHE A 780 -36.05 -0.79 30.45
N ASP A 781 -35.53 0.12 31.27
CA ASP A 781 -36.05 1.49 31.42
C ASP A 781 -34.88 2.49 31.44
N GLU A 782 -34.75 3.30 30.40
CA GLU A 782 -33.66 4.28 30.21
C GLU A 782 -32.25 3.67 30.37
N GLY A 783 -32.03 2.50 29.76
CA GLY A 783 -30.79 1.74 29.82
C GLY A 783 -30.63 0.88 31.07
N ARG A 784 -31.56 0.94 32.04
CA ARG A 784 -31.47 0.15 33.27
C ARG A 784 -32.24 -1.15 33.15
N LEU A 785 -31.60 -2.28 33.49
CA LEU A 785 -32.25 -3.58 33.50
C LEU A 785 -33.30 -3.65 34.64
N VAL A 786 -34.57 -3.86 34.28
CA VAL A 786 -35.71 -3.95 35.22
C VAL A 786 -35.96 -5.40 35.62
N GLU A 787 -36.00 -6.31 34.65
CA GLU A 787 -36.16 -7.75 34.87
C GLU A 787 -35.70 -8.57 33.65
N GLY A 788 -35.49 -9.86 33.88
CA GLY A 788 -35.13 -10.83 32.84
C GLY A 788 -33.62 -11.00 32.66
N THR A 789 -33.23 -11.51 31.50
CA THR A 789 -31.85 -11.88 31.19
C THR A 789 -31.36 -11.13 29.94
N VAL A 790 -30.14 -10.62 29.99
CA VAL A 790 -29.44 -9.96 28.86
C VAL A 790 -28.02 -10.50 28.73
N ALA A 791 -27.53 -10.64 27.50
CA ALA A 791 -26.15 -10.97 27.20
C ALA A 791 -25.38 -9.69 26.80
N LEU A 792 -24.19 -9.50 27.36
CA LEU A 792 -23.36 -8.32 27.19
C LEU A 792 -21.93 -8.71 26.83
N LYS A 793 -21.29 -7.98 25.92
CA LYS A 793 -19.89 -8.20 25.56
C LYS A 793 -18.93 -7.72 26.66
N SER A 794 -19.33 -6.70 27.41
CA SER A 794 -18.56 -6.16 28.54
C SER A 794 -19.48 -5.70 29.68
N TRP A 795 -18.93 -5.65 30.89
CA TRP A 795 -19.63 -5.14 32.08
C TRP A 795 -18.92 -3.88 32.58
N GLY A 796 -19.27 -2.70 32.06
CA GLY A 796 -18.62 -1.43 32.46
C GLY A 796 -18.50 -0.40 31.33
N ASP A 797 -17.58 0.55 31.51
CA ASP A 797 -17.34 1.69 30.62
C ASP A 797 -16.91 1.23 29.22
N THR A 798 -17.60 1.71 28.19
CA THR A 798 -17.45 1.32 26.78
C THR A 798 -16.12 1.76 26.16
N TYR A 799 -15.35 2.61 26.84
CA TYR A 799 -14.06 3.13 26.37
C TYR A 799 -12.82 2.46 26.98
N SER A 800 -12.97 1.40 27.78
CA SER A 800 -11.83 0.57 28.21
C SER A 800 -11.36 -0.31 27.04
N TYR A 801 -10.46 0.22 26.22
CA TYR A 801 -9.85 -0.47 25.06
C TYR A 801 -9.10 -1.78 25.44
N TYR A 802 -8.93 -2.04 26.74
CA TYR A 802 -8.15 -3.16 27.29
C TYR A 802 -9.00 -4.24 28.01
N ASP A 803 -10.33 -4.10 28.08
CA ASP A 803 -11.23 -5.08 28.73
C ASP A 803 -12.10 -5.89 27.75
N TYR A 804 -11.85 -5.77 26.44
CA TYR A 804 -12.53 -6.59 25.44
C TYR A 804 -11.88 -7.98 25.39
N ASP A 805 -12.61 -8.99 25.84
CA ASP A 805 -12.22 -10.39 25.75
C ASP A 805 -13.16 -11.09 24.77
N GLU A 806 -12.66 -11.43 23.58
CA GLU A 806 -13.46 -12.07 22.52
C GLU A 806 -13.82 -13.52 22.86
N SER A 807 -13.12 -14.13 23.82
CA SER A 807 -13.30 -15.52 24.24
C SER A 807 -14.50 -15.73 25.18
N SER A 808 -15.09 -14.66 25.71
CA SER A 808 -16.18 -14.77 26.68
C SER A 808 -17.17 -13.60 26.62
N TYR A 809 -18.35 -13.81 27.21
CA TYR A 809 -19.39 -12.78 27.31
C TYR A 809 -20.10 -12.85 28.65
N PHE A 810 -20.73 -11.76 29.04
CA PHE A 810 -21.49 -11.67 30.29
C PHE A 810 -22.96 -12.01 30.05
N VAL A 811 -23.58 -12.70 31.00
CA VAL A 811 -25.04 -12.88 31.09
C VAL A 811 -25.50 -12.34 32.42
N CYS A 812 -26.32 -11.30 32.36
CA CYS A 812 -26.91 -10.67 33.52
C CYS A 812 -28.38 -11.07 33.62
N THR A 813 -28.76 -11.66 34.75
CA THR A 813 -30.14 -12.05 35.05
C THR A 813 -30.64 -11.33 36.29
N LEU A 814 -31.69 -10.54 36.13
CA LEU A 814 -32.42 -9.90 37.22
C LEU A 814 -33.77 -10.58 37.42
N GLN A 815 -33.93 -11.24 38.56
CA GLN A 815 -35.19 -11.87 38.94
C GLN A 815 -35.59 -11.44 40.35
N LYS A 816 -36.73 -10.75 40.46
CA LYS A 816 -37.24 -10.18 41.73
C LYS A 816 -36.22 -9.24 42.37
N SER A 817 -35.56 -9.70 43.44
CA SER A 817 -34.62 -8.90 44.24
C SER A 817 -33.20 -9.51 44.22
N SER A 818 -32.90 -10.33 43.22
CA SER A 818 -31.60 -10.97 43.05
C SER A 818 -31.10 -10.71 41.63
N MET A 819 -29.84 -10.27 41.54
CA MET A 819 -29.13 -10.15 40.27
C MET A 819 -27.98 -11.14 40.25
N THR A 820 -27.87 -11.87 39.14
CA THR A 820 -26.79 -12.79 38.86
C THR A 820 -26.07 -12.33 37.62
N ILE A 821 -24.76 -12.11 37.71
CA ILE A 821 -23.88 -11.80 36.58
C ILE A 821 -22.97 -13.01 36.40
N GLN A 822 -23.03 -13.64 35.23
CA GLN A 822 -22.16 -14.74 34.83
C GLN A 822 -21.24 -14.27 33.71
N ARG A 823 -19.98 -14.70 33.70
CA ARG A 823 -19.10 -14.65 32.53
C ARG A 823 -19.04 -16.05 31.95
N LEU A 824 -19.38 -16.20 30.68
CA LEU A 824 -19.49 -17.47 29.96
C LEU A 824 -18.44 -17.53 28.86
N ALA A 825 -17.73 -18.64 28.73
CA ALA A 825 -16.86 -18.91 27.58
C ALA A 825 -17.72 -19.05 26.31
N LYS A 826 -17.36 -18.37 25.22
CA LYS A 826 -18.14 -18.27 23.98
C LYS A 826 -18.39 -19.64 23.34
N ASP A 827 -17.35 -20.46 23.23
CA ASP A 827 -17.41 -21.76 22.53
C ASP A 827 -18.13 -22.85 23.32
N THR A 828 -18.04 -22.80 24.64
CA THR A 828 -18.50 -23.92 25.50
C THR A 828 -19.72 -23.57 26.35
N ASN A 829 -20.11 -22.30 26.41
CA ASN A 829 -21.09 -21.76 27.36
C ASN A 829 -20.82 -22.16 28.82
N LYS A 830 -19.56 -22.47 29.17
CA LYS A 830 -19.18 -22.78 30.54
C LYS A 830 -19.07 -21.49 31.34
N VAL A 831 -19.64 -21.49 32.55
CA VAL A 831 -19.51 -20.41 33.51
C VAL A 831 -18.06 -20.33 33.97
N ILE A 832 -17.37 -19.25 33.60
CA ILE A 832 -16.03 -18.89 34.04
C ILE A 832 -16.10 -18.24 35.42
N PHE A 833 -17.09 -17.36 35.60
CA PHE A 833 -17.28 -16.58 36.81
C PHE A 833 -18.78 -16.35 37.05
N GLU A 834 -19.21 -16.35 38.31
CA GLU A 834 -20.58 -16.02 38.71
C GLU A 834 -20.56 -15.14 39.96
N LEU A 835 -21.31 -14.04 39.90
CA LEU A 835 -21.59 -13.17 41.03
C LEU A 835 -23.10 -13.08 41.22
N THR A 836 -23.59 -13.50 42.38
CA THR A 836 -24.99 -13.28 42.78
C THR A 836 -25.07 -12.30 43.93
N SER A 837 -25.84 -11.23 43.73
CA SER A 837 -26.17 -10.24 44.76
C SER A 837 -27.65 -10.29 45.10
N LYS A 838 -27.96 -10.45 46.39
CA LYS A 838 -29.33 -10.43 46.94
C LYS A 838 -29.59 -9.10 47.62
N LEU A 839 -30.66 -8.42 47.24
CA LEU A 839 -31.06 -7.15 47.84
C LEU A 839 -31.67 -7.38 49.25
N LYS A 840 -31.18 -6.65 50.25
CA LYS A 840 -31.96 -6.37 51.47
C LYS A 840 -32.93 -5.21 51.19
N LYS A 841 -34.06 -5.13 51.90
CA LYS A 841 -35.11 -4.10 51.80
C LYS A 841 -34.57 -2.65 51.85
N GLY A 842 -34.04 -2.17 50.73
CA GLY A 842 -33.62 -0.79 50.44
C GLY A 842 -34.00 -0.45 48.99
N LYS A 843 -33.85 0.81 48.58
CA LYS A 843 -34.22 1.23 47.22
C LYS A 843 -33.23 0.63 46.22
N MET A 844 -33.70 0.05 45.11
CA MET A 844 -32.83 -0.48 44.03
C MET A 844 -31.85 0.57 43.51
N GLU A 845 -32.27 1.83 43.58
CA GLU A 845 -31.52 3.05 43.29
C GLU A 845 -30.18 3.12 44.05
N ASP A 846 -30.05 2.52 45.23
CA ASP A 846 -28.87 2.71 46.10
C ASP A 846 -27.74 1.70 45.83
N ASN A 847 -27.91 0.76 44.89
CA ASN A 847 -26.91 -0.25 44.58
C ASN A 847 -26.14 0.10 43.28
N PRO A 848 -24.82 0.38 43.35
CA PRO A 848 -24.02 0.81 42.20
C PRO A 848 -24.12 -0.12 40.98
N ILE A 849 -24.27 -1.42 41.21
CA ILE A 849 -24.33 -2.42 40.14
C ILE A 849 -25.64 -2.32 39.35
N PHE A 850 -26.71 -1.76 39.95
CA PHE A 850 -28.02 -1.55 39.33
C PHE A 850 -28.19 -0.14 38.76
N GLN A 851 -27.24 0.76 39.01
CA GLN A 851 -27.23 2.10 38.41
C GLN A 851 -26.57 2.14 37.02
N ASN A 852 -25.80 1.10 36.66
CA ASN A 852 -25.15 1.03 35.36
C ASN A 852 -26.20 1.03 34.25
N LYS A 853 -26.12 2.03 33.38
CA LYS A 853 -26.86 2.03 32.13
C LYS A 853 -26.18 1.08 31.16
N ILE A 854 -26.97 0.18 30.60
CA ILE A 854 -26.57 -0.74 29.53
C ILE A 854 -26.94 -0.06 28.21
N ASP A 855 -25.94 0.06 27.35
CA ASP A 855 -26.05 0.62 26.01
C ASP A 855 -26.24 -0.50 24.98
N SER A 856 -26.92 -0.23 23.86
CA SER A 856 -27.10 -1.22 22.80
C SER A 856 -25.76 -1.72 22.24
N THR A 857 -24.74 -0.86 22.20
CA THR A 857 -23.37 -1.22 21.78
C THR A 857 -22.72 -2.26 22.69
N THR A 858 -23.20 -2.45 23.92
CA THR A 858 -22.68 -3.45 24.87
C THR A 858 -23.34 -4.82 24.77
N LEU A 859 -24.37 -4.99 23.94
CA LEU A 859 -25.06 -6.26 23.75
C LEU A 859 -24.14 -7.33 23.09
N TYR A 860 -24.42 -8.60 23.37
CA TYR A 860 -23.68 -9.75 22.80
C TYR A 860 -24.60 -10.68 21.99
N PRO A 861 -24.27 -11.07 20.74
CA PRO A 861 -23.11 -10.63 19.95
C PRO A 861 -23.22 -9.14 19.59
N SER A 862 -22.14 -8.57 19.04
CA SER A 862 -22.11 -7.15 18.64
C SER A 862 -23.30 -6.82 17.75
N THR A 863 -23.94 -5.69 18.01
CA THR A 863 -25.02 -5.16 17.19
C THR A 863 -24.53 -4.09 16.20
N ASP A 864 -23.23 -3.79 16.18
CA ASP A 864 -22.63 -2.91 15.17
C ASP A 864 -22.47 -3.68 13.86
N SER A 865 -23.22 -3.26 12.85
CA SER A 865 -23.26 -3.86 11.51
C SER A 865 -21.96 -3.71 10.72
N SER A 866 -20.99 -2.93 11.21
CA SER A 866 -19.68 -2.73 10.55
C SER A 866 -18.61 -3.76 10.93
N TYR A 867 -18.89 -4.66 11.90
CA TYR A 867 -17.93 -5.66 12.39
C TYR A 867 -18.50 -7.09 12.35
N ALA A 868 -19.64 -7.28 11.68
CA ALA A 868 -20.27 -8.58 11.48
C ALA A 868 -20.10 -9.04 10.03
N TYR A 869 -18.85 -9.05 9.56
CA TYR A 869 -18.40 -9.68 8.32
C TYR A 869 -17.06 -10.36 8.56
#